data_AF-A0A4U8V0D4-F1
#
_entry.id   AF-A0A4U8V0D4-F1
#
_cell.length_a   1.000
_cell.length_b   1.000
_cell.length_c   1.000
_cell.angle_alpha   90.00
_cell.angle_beta   90.00
_cell.angle_gamma   90.00
#
_symmetry.space_group_name_H-M   'P 1'
#
loop_
_entity.id
_entity.type
_entity.pdbx_description
1 polymer ?
#
loop_
_entity_poly.entity_id
_entity_poly.type
_entity_poly.pdbx_seq_one_letter_code
_entity_poly.pdbx_strand_id
1 'polypeptide(L)'
;MCSAMLDRRSVFVIALLALAWAAEEKAPVAEEVQTATEAQKPKAIDIGNLGNAGEMPTKTRLIQYEYNYKGVTSMYESSTYSKHKTEVGIEAKFMYETLHHDPRGRVLARYELLECISGPCNMKVPVFYLDYVQGGNNLMGLYVKLDSPDDKVYWNLISAIIYGIYSPAIGGAGDRQNVNTPFGLCNFVFGRPQDKRFSRKINNCHIGGERNQSLIDGALLHNYNQDILYIQNTKHDADIVLTEISEKFEVRSPLHKKFSMIVEATTNLEMMNRTRRYVDRYCPYGTLTGDCAAQFFNATFLGSNWREIKKNIVMDVPHPAKFEKTVQVYRDHLYEMGDSETCNQHSKLFGEMVKTAVEASEAELEAALHKPENDIIMTPLAQVLASVGSVEALNVGKNVLSTEAPDVLVPFVRALAFTTRITDPMLSIVKTWRHEICAESKENLCAELSYTFATLLRRRCEQTTSNMNACNKGKDQLVNEFIDELTACSDDKCTLESLKILINLPVDAAFNLSLSAICNADHTSKVSEAALKLLALRAPDKHDSATIKKLVRVFRNVCQRQSSRSESLLALDILLKSVPTHQSIGTYLLRSETNNPDDQEKWAYFYDAINATRAKLEKVDEYWRLLRNFRVFRPNWAQRSLIASSNAQNIRAADLGTFKIFFDSREEFANGGLFKRSVFDVDMLFGLNRLSHLFQLNLDSTGLAESLGGSEDEGEDEQDKDKEEEEMSASAQLMLLNHRSPDRVFFEGYSELMSVVWGANGASAKLHEDNVVFRHFTNSLPLISGVCLKWNAIGAMSMKIFGSMEVSLWNRDSNTDVTTNVSISLDNSFEVFNQDESLARASSSLGVVGSVAINTKAEFLEEPYKNCITPSRGNTQIIREYKYKDGKKPGMTLTREMVAPGNTYASSAAKTAVCRHFYDGELTFNH
;
A
#
# COMPACT_ATOMS: atom_id res chain seq x y z
N MET A 1 31.13 -39.44 35.16
CA MET A 1 29.79 -39.84 35.64
C MET A 1 28.93 -40.03 34.40
N CYS A 2 28.89 -41.23 33.80
CA CYS A 2 27.97 -42.33 34.13
C CYS A 2 26.51 -41.86 34.14
N SER A 3 25.55 -42.40 33.38
CA SER A 3 25.50 -43.62 32.57
C SER A 3 24.22 -43.63 31.70
N ALA A 4 24.36 -44.12 30.47
CA ALA A 4 23.43 -44.98 29.69
C ALA A 4 21.98 -44.53 29.34
N MET A 5 21.32 -45.03 28.29
CA MET A 5 21.58 -45.59 26.94
C MET A 5 20.31 -46.40 26.54
N LEU A 6 19.96 -46.37 25.24
CA LEU A 6 19.09 -47.31 24.48
C LEU A 6 17.58 -47.37 24.83
N ASP A 7 16.65 -47.15 23.89
CA ASP A 7 16.34 -47.83 22.60
C ASP A 7 15.71 -49.23 22.76
N ARG A 8 14.45 -49.37 22.34
CA ARG A 8 13.92 -50.55 21.62
C ARG A 8 12.46 -50.39 21.19
N ARG A 9 12.23 -50.69 19.92
CA ARG A 9 10.92 -51.00 19.31
C ARG A 9 10.44 -52.42 19.69
N SER A 10 9.12 -52.57 19.58
CA SER A 10 8.35 -53.79 19.23
C SER A 10 7.97 -54.77 20.34
N VAL A 11 6.78 -55.35 20.13
CA VAL A 11 6.10 -56.46 20.84
C VAL A 11 5.08 -56.01 21.90
N PHE A 12 3.83 -55.80 21.46
CA PHE A 12 2.60 -56.29 22.11
C PHE A 12 1.39 -55.99 21.20
N VAL A 13 1.47 -56.57 20.00
CA VAL A 13 0.30 -57.12 19.30
C VAL A 13 -0.03 -58.42 20.06
N ILE A 14 -1.33 -58.75 20.22
CA ILE A 14 -1.93 -59.83 21.03
C ILE A 14 -2.55 -59.29 22.34
N ALA A 15 -3.71 -58.62 22.21
CA ALA A 15 -4.77 -58.58 23.24
C ALA A 15 -6.05 -57.83 22.76
N LEU A 16 -6.37 -57.82 21.45
CA LEU A 16 -7.62 -57.27 20.92
C LEU A 16 -8.18 -58.17 19.81
N LEU A 17 -8.22 -59.48 20.10
CA LEU A 17 -8.88 -60.52 19.31
C LEU A 17 -9.48 -61.54 20.27
N ALA A 18 -10.60 -61.18 20.90
CA ALA A 18 -11.56 -62.10 21.47
C ALA A 18 -12.77 -61.29 21.92
N LEU A 19 -13.74 -61.11 21.02
CA LEU A 19 -15.18 -61.14 21.31
C LEU A 19 -15.94 -60.89 20.00
N ALA A 20 -16.98 -61.69 19.79
CA ALA A 20 -17.97 -61.67 18.71
C ALA A 20 -17.64 -62.45 17.42
N TRP A 21 -17.75 -63.78 17.54
CA TRP A 21 -18.31 -64.65 16.50
C TRP A 21 -19.62 -65.19 17.04
N ALA A 22 -20.75 -64.83 16.42
CA ALA A 22 -22.03 -65.57 16.36
C ALA A 22 -23.17 -64.59 15.98
N ALA A 23 -23.49 -64.50 14.69
CA ALA A 23 -24.84 -64.25 14.19
C ALA A 23 -24.81 -64.50 12.68
N GLU A 24 -25.22 -65.70 12.33
CA GLU A 24 -25.42 -66.22 11.00
C GLU A 24 -26.83 -65.82 10.58
N GLU A 25 -26.98 -64.96 9.57
CA GLU A 25 -28.27 -64.73 8.92
C GLU A 25 -28.06 -64.57 7.41
N LYS A 26 -28.69 -65.50 6.68
CA LYS A 26 -28.74 -65.58 5.22
C LYS A 26 -29.74 -64.57 4.67
N ALA A 27 -29.39 -63.94 3.56
CA ALA A 27 -30.31 -63.21 2.69
C ALA A 27 -30.03 -63.59 1.22
N PRO A 28 -31.00 -63.42 0.30
CA PRO A 28 -31.53 -64.51 -0.52
C PRO A 28 -30.85 -64.69 -1.88
N VAL A 29 -31.11 -65.86 -2.45
CA VAL A 29 -30.87 -66.25 -3.83
C VAL A 29 -31.68 -65.32 -4.75
N ALA A 30 -30.99 -64.65 -5.67
CA ALA A 30 -31.59 -63.96 -6.81
C ALA A 30 -31.53 -64.86 -8.05
N GLU A 31 -32.67 -64.88 -8.74
CA GLU A 31 -33.02 -65.72 -9.89
C GLU A 31 -32.16 -65.49 -11.14
N GLU A 32 -32.04 -66.55 -11.93
CA GLU A 32 -31.56 -66.54 -13.30
C GLU A 32 -32.47 -65.68 -14.19
N VAL A 33 -31.92 -64.66 -14.86
CA VAL A 33 -32.49 -64.11 -16.10
C VAL A 33 -31.38 -63.71 -17.08
N GLN A 34 -31.33 -64.50 -18.15
CA GLN A 34 -31.03 -64.16 -19.55
C GLN A 34 -29.63 -63.67 -19.94
N THR A 35 -28.95 -64.60 -20.62
CA THR A 35 -27.94 -64.41 -21.66
C THR A 35 -28.11 -63.11 -22.47
N ALA A 36 -27.11 -62.23 -22.37
CA ALA A 36 -26.83 -61.21 -23.36
C ALA A 36 -25.46 -61.51 -24.00
N THR A 37 -25.51 -61.72 -25.31
CA THR A 37 -24.45 -61.96 -26.30
C THR A 37 -23.02 -61.50 -25.92
N GLU A 38 -22.08 -62.44 -26.01
CA GLU A 38 -20.63 -62.20 -26.03
C GLU A 38 -20.26 -61.18 -27.13
N ALA A 39 -19.93 -59.94 -26.72
CA ALA A 39 -19.18 -59.04 -27.57
C ALA A 39 -17.71 -59.48 -27.57
N GLN A 40 -17.23 -59.99 -28.71
CA GLN A 40 -15.84 -60.38 -28.93
C GLN A 40 -14.87 -59.25 -28.51
N LYS A 41 -13.88 -59.58 -27.66
CA LYS A 41 -12.71 -58.73 -27.39
C LYS A 41 -11.98 -58.43 -28.70
N PRO A 42 -11.74 -57.17 -29.08
CA PRO A 42 -10.85 -56.86 -30.19
C PRO A 42 -9.40 -57.24 -29.82
N LYS A 43 -8.64 -57.70 -30.83
CA LYS A 43 -7.23 -58.10 -30.71
C LYS A 43 -6.39 -56.99 -30.09
N ALA A 44 -5.41 -57.38 -29.27
CA ALA A 44 -4.44 -56.47 -28.67
C ALA A 44 -3.65 -55.71 -29.76
N ILE A 45 -3.46 -54.40 -29.54
CA ILE A 45 -2.67 -53.53 -30.42
C ILE A 45 -1.19 -53.84 -30.17
N ASP A 46 -0.50 -54.26 -31.23
CA ASP A 46 0.96 -54.40 -31.23
C ASP A 46 1.60 -53.02 -31.43
N ILE A 47 2.25 -52.51 -30.38
CA ILE A 47 2.84 -51.16 -30.32
C ILE A 47 4.03 -51.04 -31.30
N GLY A 48 4.53 -52.15 -31.84
CA GLY A 48 5.65 -52.16 -32.79
C GLY A 48 5.30 -51.75 -34.24
N ASN A 49 4.02 -51.64 -34.62
CA ASN A 49 3.62 -51.51 -36.02
C ASN A 49 2.57 -50.40 -36.30
N LEU A 50 2.82 -49.20 -35.78
CA LEU A 50 1.95 -48.00 -35.85
C LEU A 50 1.93 -47.27 -37.22
N GLY A 51 2.27 -47.95 -38.32
CA GLY A 51 2.49 -47.30 -39.63
C GLY A 51 1.25 -47.11 -40.53
N ASN A 52 0.19 -47.89 -40.36
CA ASN A 52 -0.96 -47.88 -41.30
C ASN A 52 -2.27 -47.50 -40.60
N ALA A 53 -2.77 -46.29 -40.87
CA ALA A 53 -4.04 -45.79 -40.34
C ALA A 53 -5.29 -46.61 -40.75
N GLY A 54 -5.18 -47.43 -41.80
CA GLY A 54 -6.29 -48.21 -42.38
C GLY A 54 -6.62 -49.54 -41.68
N GLU A 55 -5.78 -50.06 -40.77
CA GLU A 55 -5.98 -51.36 -40.11
C GLU A 55 -6.43 -51.26 -38.64
N MET A 56 -6.72 -50.05 -38.17
CA MET A 56 -7.05 -49.84 -36.77
C MET A 56 -8.52 -50.19 -36.44
N PRO A 57 -8.81 -50.85 -35.30
CA PRO A 57 -10.18 -51.17 -34.90
C PRO A 57 -11.01 -49.88 -34.74
N THR A 58 -12.20 -49.86 -35.34
CA THR A 58 -13.15 -48.73 -35.30
C THR A 58 -13.60 -48.40 -33.87
N LYS A 59 -13.66 -49.42 -33.01
CA LYS A 59 -13.95 -49.29 -31.59
C LYS A 59 -12.68 -48.98 -30.79
N THR A 60 -12.75 -47.95 -29.96
CA THR A 60 -11.73 -47.59 -28.97
C THR A 60 -12.22 -47.90 -27.56
N ARG A 61 -11.27 -48.18 -26.66
CA ARG A 61 -11.54 -48.40 -25.24
C ARG A 61 -11.44 -47.07 -24.51
N LEU A 62 -12.55 -46.58 -23.98
CA LEU A 62 -12.59 -45.39 -23.14
C LEU A 62 -12.76 -45.78 -21.68
N ILE A 63 -12.16 -44.98 -20.81
CA ILE A 63 -12.32 -45.12 -19.37
C ILE A 63 -13.07 -43.88 -18.87
N GLN A 64 -14.19 -44.15 -18.21
CA GLN A 64 -15.03 -43.15 -17.58
C GLN A 64 -14.92 -43.33 -16.06
N TYR A 65 -14.68 -42.22 -15.38
CA TYR A 65 -14.59 -42.13 -13.94
C TYR A 65 -15.67 -41.21 -13.42
N GLU A 66 -16.29 -41.60 -12.32
CA GLU A 66 -17.25 -40.78 -11.58
C GLU A 66 -16.61 -40.40 -10.25
N TYR A 67 -16.61 -39.11 -9.94
CA TYR A 67 -16.02 -38.56 -8.73
C TYR A 67 -17.07 -37.81 -7.91
N ASN A 68 -16.99 -37.95 -6.60
CA ASN A 68 -17.66 -37.07 -5.65
C ASN A 68 -16.75 -35.88 -5.34
N TYR A 69 -17.30 -34.67 -5.44
CA TYR A 69 -16.65 -33.41 -5.17
C TYR A 69 -17.26 -32.81 -3.91
N LYS A 70 -16.43 -32.47 -2.92
CA LYS A 70 -16.85 -31.75 -1.72
C LYS A 70 -15.91 -30.59 -1.44
N GLY A 71 -16.38 -29.37 -1.69
CA GLY A 71 -15.66 -28.12 -1.45
C GLY A 71 -16.28 -27.32 -0.31
N VAL A 72 -15.47 -26.78 0.59
CA VAL A 72 -15.92 -25.89 1.67
C VAL A 72 -15.02 -24.66 1.72
N THR A 73 -15.62 -23.48 1.64
CA THR A 73 -14.94 -22.20 1.84
C THR A 73 -15.36 -21.64 3.20
N SER A 74 -14.38 -21.28 4.03
CA SER A 74 -14.60 -20.62 5.31
C SER A 74 -13.90 -19.27 5.34
N MET A 75 -14.57 -18.27 5.91
CA MET A 75 -14.05 -16.92 6.10
C MET A 75 -14.15 -16.53 7.57
N TYR A 76 -13.06 -16.05 8.14
CA TYR A 76 -13.01 -15.63 9.54
C TYR A 76 -11.87 -14.65 9.83
N GLU A 77 -11.98 -13.92 10.92
CA GLU A 77 -10.87 -13.16 11.48
C GLU A 77 -10.11 -14.01 12.51
N SER A 78 -8.77 -14.06 12.42
CA SER A 78 -7.90 -14.89 13.25
C SER A 78 -7.86 -14.49 14.74
N SER A 79 -8.54 -13.43 15.14
CA SER A 79 -8.53 -12.90 16.51
C SER A 79 -9.52 -13.65 17.42
N THR A 80 -10.00 -13.01 18.49
CA THR A 80 -11.06 -13.52 19.39
C THR A 80 -12.33 -13.99 18.66
N TYR A 81 -12.50 -13.60 17.38
CA TYR A 81 -13.66 -13.90 16.56
C TYR A 81 -13.53 -15.16 15.70
N SER A 82 -12.47 -15.96 15.86
CA SER A 82 -12.29 -17.23 15.09
C SER A 82 -13.45 -18.22 15.24
N LYS A 83 -14.25 -18.11 16.31
CA LYS A 83 -15.48 -18.90 16.51
C LYS A 83 -16.64 -18.45 15.60
N HIS A 84 -16.59 -17.23 15.07
CA HIS A 84 -17.60 -16.63 14.20
C HIS A 84 -17.09 -16.65 12.76
N LYS A 85 -17.31 -17.78 12.09
CA LYS A 85 -16.93 -17.99 10.69
C LYS A 85 -18.14 -18.09 9.80
N THR A 86 -17.99 -17.61 8.57
CA THR A 86 -18.94 -17.84 7.49
C THR A 86 -18.47 -19.01 6.67
N GLU A 87 -19.36 -19.95 6.36
CA GLU A 87 -19.04 -21.15 5.57
C GLU A 87 -19.97 -21.31 4.37
N VAL A 88 -19.38 -21.67 3.22
CA VAL A 88 -20.09 -22.01 1.98
C VAL A 88 -19.58 -23.37 1.53
N GLY A 89 -20.46 -24.37 1.55
CA GLY A 89 -20.17 -25.74 1.09
C GLY A 89 -20.84 -26.03 -0.25
N ILE A 90 -20.14 -26.78 -1.10
CA ILE A 90 -20.64 -27.34 -2.37
C ILE A 90 -20.33 -28.83 -2.38
N GLU A 91 -21.34 -29.64 -2.71
CA GLU A 91 -21.20 -31.07 -2.93
C GLU A 91 -21.83 -31.47 -4.27
N ALA A 92 -21.07 -32.13 -5.13
CA ALA A 92 -21.52 -32.46 -6.49
C ALA A 92 -20.84 -33.74 -7.01
N LYS A 93 -21.47 -34.41 -7.97
CA LYS A 93 -20.88 -35.51 -8.73
C LYS A 93 -20.51 -35.03 -10.12
N PHE A 94 -19.29 -35.34 -10.55
CA PHE A 94 -18.85 -35.06 -11.91
C PHE A 94 -18.24 -36.29 -12.57
N MET A 95 -18.24 -36.26 -13.89
CA MET A 95 -17.70 -37.29 -14.74
C MET A 95 -16.42 -36.80 -15.41
N TYR A 96 -15.43 -37.70 -15.46
CA TYR A 96 -14.20 -37.54 -16.22
C TYR A 96 -14.07 -38.71 -17.19
N GLU A 97 -13.93 -38.43 -18.47
CA GLU A 97 -13.77 -39.45 -19.51
C GLU A 97 -12.61 -39.11 -20.44
N THR A 98 -11.79 -40.12 -20.74
CA THR A 98 -10.77 -40.04 -21.78
C THR A 98 -11.41 -40.28 -23.14
N LEU A 99 -11.24 -39.36 -24.11
CA LEU A 99 -11.91 -39.42 -25.41
C LEU A 99 -10.98 -39.81 -26.56
N HIS A 100 -9.75 -39.27 -26.58
CA HIS A 100 -8.82 -39.44 -27.69
C HIS A 100 -7.36 -39.41 -27.23
N HIS A 101 -6.51 -40.15 -27.94
CA HIS A 101 -5.05 -40.14 -27.77
C HIS A 101 -4.40 -39.74 -29.09
N ASP A 102 -3.63 -38.64 -29.08
CA ASP A 102 -2.86 -38.16 -30.23
C ASP A 102 -1.55 -38.97 -30.37
N PRO A 103 -1.07 -39.23 -31.61
CA PRO A 103 0.29 -39.72 -31.89
C PRO A 103 1.43 -39.11 -31.03
N ARG A 104 1.30 -37.86 -30.58
CA ARG A 104 2.27 -37.15 -29.74
C ARG A 104 2.18 -37.50 -28.24
N GLY A 105 1.33 -38.45 -27.85
CA GLY A 105 1.15 -38.85 -26.45
C GLY A 105 0.28 -37.90 -25.62
N ARG A 106 -0.50 -37.04 -26.27
CA ARG A 106 -1.49 -36.17 -25.61
C ARG A 106 -2.82 -36.87 -25.47
N VAL A 107 -3.57 -36.50 -24.44
CA VAL A 107 -4.88 -37.06 -24.12
C VAL A 107 -5.91 -35.93 -24.18
N LEU A 108 -7.01 -36.17 -24.89
CA LEU A 108 -8.21 -35.35 -24.79
C LEU A 108 -9.14 -35.97 -23.75
N ALA A 109 -9.49 -35.20 -22.73
CA ALA A 109 -10.49 -35.60 -21.73
C ALA A 109 -11.71 -34.69 -21.73
N ARG A 110 -12.84 -35.24 -21.28
CA ARG A 110 -14.10 -34.53 -21.08
C ARG A 110 -14.44 -34.47 -19.59
N TYR A 111 -14.84 -33.30 -19.14
CA TYR A 111 -15.36 -33.02 -17.80
C TYR A 111 -16.80 -32.53 -17.88
N GLU A 112 -17.70 -33.20 -17.17
CA GLU A 112 -19.14 -32.91 -17.18
C GLU A 112 -19.73 -33.05 -15.78
N LEU A 113 -20.55 -32.07 -15.37
CA LEU A 113 -21.29 -32.13 -14.11
C LEU A 113 -22.47 -33.10 -14.27
N LEU A 114 -22.56 -34.11 -13.40
CA LEU A 114 -23.66 -35.09 -13.43
C LEU A 114 -24.83 -34.66 -12.54
N GLU A 115 -24.53 -34.31 -11.30
CA GLU A 115 -25.53 -34.05 -10.27
C GLU A 115 -24.99 -33.04 -9.25
N CYS A 116 -25.77 -32.02 -8.91
CA CYS A 116 -25.52 -31.16 -7.76
C CYS A 116 -26.23 -31.76 -6.53
N ILE A 117 -25.47 -32.20 -5.53
CA ILE A 117 -26.01 -32.85 -4.32
C ILE A 117 -26.46 -31.79 -3.32
N SER A 118 -25.59 -30.81 -3.02
CA SER A 118 -25.90 -29.73 -2.08
C SER A 118 -25.08 -28.47 -2.34
N GLY A 119 -25.63 -27.34 -1.89
CA GLY A 119 -24.99 -26.03 -2.04
C GLY A 119 -25.27 -25.34 -3.37
N PRO A 120 -24.59 -24.22 -3.66
CA PRO A 120 -24.82 -23.38 -4.83
C PRO A 120 -24.20 -23.94 -6.11
N CYS A 121 -24.52 -25.19 -6.48
CA CYS A 121 -24.06 -25.85 -7.72
C CYS A 121 -25.15 -26.08 -8.77
N ASN A 122 -26.38 -25.59 -8.56
CA ASN A 122 -27.53 -25.73 -9.48
C ASN A 122 -27.46 -24.80 -10.72
N MET A 123 -26.24 -24.47 -11.15
CA MET A 123 -25.99 -23.53 -12.24
C MET A 123 -25.73 -24.28 -13.54
N LYS A 124 -25.94 -23.62 -14.68
CA LYS A 124 -25.61 -24.20 -15.98
C LYS A 124 -24.09 -24.26 -16.18
N VAL A 125 -23.49 -25.38 -15.79
CA VAL A 125 -22.06 -25.63 -15.98
C VAL A 125 -21.83 -26.24 -17.37
N PRO A 126 -21.06 -25.59 -18.26
CA PRO A 126 -20.80 -26.12 -19.60
C PRO A 126 -19.87 -27.33 -19.54
N VAL A 127 -19.86 -28.12 -20.62
CA VAL A 127 -18.95 -29.26 -20.77
C VAL A 127 -17.56 -28.75 -21.14
N PHE A 128 -16.54 -29.16 -20.38
CA PHE A 128 -15.15 -28.80 -20.63
C PHE A 128 -14.39 -29.94 -21.29
N TYR A 129 -13.51 -29.59 -22.23
CA TYR A 129 -12.59 -30.52 -22.88
C TYR A 129 -11.16 -30.08 -22.61
N LEU A 130 -10.31 -31.04 -22.26
CA LEU A 130 -8.96 -30.78 -21.78
C LEU A 130 -7.92 -31.52 -22.63
N ASP A 131 -6.97 -30.78 -23.18
CA ASP A 131 -5.78 -31.30 -23.83
C ASP A 131 -4.60 -31.28 -22.84
N TYR A 132 -4.05 -32.44 -22.51
CA TYR A 132 -2.92 -32.56 -21.58
C TYR A 132 -2.00 -33.74 -21.92
N VAL A 133 -0.78 -33.71 -21.36
CA VAL A 133 0.22 -34.77 -21.55
C VAL A 133 0.17 -35.81 -20.42
N GLN A 134 0.08 -37.09 -20.78
CA GLN A 134 0.06 -38.20 -19.82
C GLN A 134 1.40 -38.29 -19.06
N GLY A 135 1.35 -38.40 -17.73
CA GLY A 135 2.54 -38.51 -16.87
C GLY A 135 3.22 -37.19 -16.50
N GLY A 136 2.73 -36.04 -16.99
CA GLY A 136 3.30 -34.72 -16.71
C GLY A 136 2.37 -33.70 -16.05
N ASN A 137 1.08 -33.98 -15.88
CA ASN A 137 0.07 -33.01 -15.40
C ASN A 137 0.08 -31.64 -16.10
N ASN A 138 0.73 -31.51 -17.27
CA ASN A 138 0.90 -30.23 -17.97
C ASN A 138 -0.31 -29.96 -18.85
N LEU A 139 -1.03 -28.89 -18.53
CA LEU A 139 -2.12 -28.37 -19.35
C LEU A 139 -1.57 -27.84 -20.69
N MET A 140 -2.07 -28.35 -21.82
CA MET A 140 -1.72 -27.85 -23.16
C MET A 140 -2.82 -26.96 -23.74
N GLY A 141 -4.08 -27.24 -23.41
CA GLY A 141 -5.22 -26.43 -23.85
C GLY A 141 -6.50 -26.76 -23.10
N LEU A 142 -7.29 -25.73 -22.79
CA LEU A 142 -8.64 -25.85 -22.24
C LEU A 142 -9.66 -25.40 -23.28
N TYR A 143 -10.71 -26.19 -23.47
CA TYR A 143 -11.80 -25.91 -24.40
C TYR A 143 -13.15 -26.07 -23.69
N VAL A 144 -14.17 -25.38 -24.18
CA VAL A 144 -15.52 -25.40 -23.60
C VAL A 144 -16.57 -25.52 -24.69
N LYS A 145 -17.64 -26.27 -24.46
CA LYS A 145 -18.79 -26.28 -25.36
C LYS A 145 -19.78 -25.20 -24.92
N LEU A 146 -19.97 -24.21 -25.80
CA LEU A 146 -20.96 -23.14 -25.63
C LEU A 146 -22.20 -23.45 -26.45
N ASP A 147 -23.37 -23.04 -25.95
CA ASP A 147 -24.63 -23.21 -26.70
C ASP A 147 -24.81 -22.05 -27.71
N SER A 148 -24.35 -20.86 -27.35
CA SER A 148 -24.27 -19.68 -28.23
C SER A 148 -22.84 -19.12 -28.27
N PRO A 149 -22.37 -18.58 -29.41
CA PRO A 149 -21.08 -17.89 -29.48
C PRO A 149 -20.95 -16.67 -28.55
N ASP A 150 -22.08 -16.09 -28.11
CA ASP A 150 -22.10 -14.95 -27.18
C ASP A 150 -22.10 -15.37 -25.69
N ASP A 151 -22.18 -16.68 -25.39
CA ASP A 151 -22.21 -17.18 -24.02
C ASP A 151 -20.86 -16.94 -23.32
N LYS A 152 -20.89 -16.28 -22.17
CA LYS A 152 -19.71 -16.06 -21.33
C LYS A 152 -19.44 -17.27 -20.43
N VAL A 153 -18.18 -17.63 -20.28
CA VAL A 153 -17.75 -18.69 -19.37
C VAL A 153 -17.50 -18.10 -17.99
N TYR A 154 -18.16 -18.63 -16.97
CA TYR A 154 -17.96 -18.23 -15.58
C TYR A 154 -17.11 -19.27 -14.85
N TRP A 155 -16.33 -18.81 -13.87
CA TRP A 155 -15.61 -19.71 -12.98
C TRP A 155 -16.61 -20.57 -12.19
N ASN A 156 -16.38 -21.88 -12.19
CA ASN A 156 -17.28 -22.87 -11.62
C ASN A 156 -16.51 -24.06 -11.03
N LEU A 157 -17.23 -25.02 -10.44
CA LEU A 157 -16.64 -26.20 -9.81
C LEU A 157 -15.76 -27.02 -10.76
N ILE A 158 -16.13 -27.17 -12.05
CA ILE A 158 -15.34 -27.96 -13.01
C ILE A 158 -14.02 -27.24 -13.33
N SER A 159 -14.07 -25.92 -13.49
CA SER A 159 -12.87 -25.09 -13.68
C SER A 159 -11.91 -25.22 -12.49
N ALA A 160 -12.45 -25.21 -11.27
CA ALA A 160 -11.68 -25.39 -10.05
C ALA A 160 -11.09 -26.80 -9.92
N ILE A 161 -11.84 -27.84 -10.28
CA ILE A 161 -11.35 -29.23 -10.31
C ILE A 161 -10.19 -29.36 -11.30
N ILE A 162 -10.32 -28.81 -12.51
CA ILE A 162 -9.25 -28.85 -13.52
C ILE A 162 -8.00 -28.14 -12.98
N TYR A 163 -8.14 -26.99 -12.32
CA TYR A 163 -7.01 -26.32 -11.68
C TYR A 163 -6.39 -27.10 -10.51
N GLY A 164 -7.19 -27.81 -9.72
CA GLY A 164 -6.73 -28.66 -8.62
C GLY A 164 -5.99 -29.91 -9.07
N ILE A 165 -6.44 -30.55 -10.16
CA ILE A 165 -5.86 -31.79 -10.67
C ILE A 165 -4.62 -31.51 -11.54
N TYR A 166 -4.71 -30.57 -12.48
CA TYR A 166 -3.65 -30.32 -13.45
C TYR A 166 -2.68 -29.25 -12.98
N SER A 167 -1.40 -29.47 -13.27
CA SER A 167 -0.30 -28.63 -12.82
C SER A 167 -0.03 -27.50 -13.82
N PRO A 168 0.20 -26.26 -13.36
CA PRO A 168 0.73 -25.17 -14.18
C PRO A 168 2.23 -25.30 -14.50
N ALA A 169 2.86 -26.44 -14.18
CA ALA A 169 4.29 -26.69 -14.35
C ALA A 169 4.74 -26.65 -15.81
N ILE A 170 5.99 -26.23 -16.02
CA ILE A 170 6.69 -26.30 -17.30
C ILE A 170 7.45 -27.62 -17.35
N GLY A 171 7.20 -28.43 -18.38
CA GLY A 171 7.90 -29.69 -18.60
C GLY A 171 9.42 -29.47 -18.71
N GLY A 172 10.21 -30.25 -17.97
CA GLY A 172 11.67 -30.20 -18.00
C GLY A 172 12.33 -29.12 -17.13
N ALA A 173 11.55 -28.28 -16.43
CA ALA A 173 12.08 -27.21 -15.57
C ALA A 173 12.41 -27.65 -14.12
N GLY A 174 12.20 -28.93 -13.79
CA GLY A 174 12.42 -29.50 -12.46
C GLY A 174 11.24 -29.34 -11.49
N ASP A 175 11.41 -29.87 -10.27
CA ASP A 175 10.36 -29.95 -9.25
C ASP A 175 10.06 -28.61 -8.57
N ARG A 176 10.98 -27.63 -8.65
CA ARG A 176 10.82 -26.28 -8.10
C ARG A 176 10.92 -25.26 -9.23
N GLN A 177 9.87 -24.48 -9.42
CA GLN A 177 9.78 -23.53 -10.52
C GLN A 177 8.79 -22.41 -10.22
N ASN A 178 8.92 -21.28 -10.94
CA ASN A 178 7.93 -20.21 -10.89
C ASN A 178 6.95 -20.39 -12.05
N VAL A 179 5.66 -20.46 -11.72
CA VAL A 179 4.59 -20.80 -12.68
C VAL A 179 3.49 -19.77 -12.69
N ASN A 180 2.79 -19.66 -13.82
CA ASN A 180 1.61 -18.81 -13.95
C ASN A 180 0.38 -19.54 -13.40
N THR A 181 -0.23 -18.95 -12.38
CA THR A 181 -1.48 -19.41 -11.79
C THR A 181 -2.59 -18.38 -12.05
N PRO A 182 -3.86 -18.70 -11.77
CA PRO A 182 -4.94 -17.70 -11.77
C PRO A 182 -4.70 -16.53 -10.79
N PHE A 183 -3.84 -16.73 -9.77
CA PHE A 183 -3.48 -15.72 -8.78
C PHE A 183 -2.30 -14.85 -9.22
N GLY A 184 -1.58 -15.23 -10.28
CA GLY A 184 -0.37 -14.55 -10.75
C GLY A 184 0.84 -15.48 -10.79
N LEU A 185 2.04 -14.90 -10.75
CA LEU A 185 3.29 -15.67 -10.73
C LEU A 185 3.50 -16.22 -9.31
N CYS A 186 3.61 -17.53 -9.16
CA CYS A 186 3.78 -18.18 -7.87
C CYS A 186 4.95 -19.15 -7.89
N ASN A 187 5.53 -19.39 -6.71
CA ASN A 187 6.49 -20.46 -6.51
C ASN A 187 5.74 -21.79 -6.39
N PHE A 188 6.18 -22.77 -7.16
CA PHE A 188 5.58 -24.08 -7.28
C PHE A 188 6.60 -25.15 -6.89
N VAL A 189 6.17 -26.10 -6.06
CA VAL A 189 6.95 -27.24 -5.65
C VAL A 189 6.13 -28.51 -5.83
N PHE A 190 6.62 -29.43 -6.64
CA PHE A 190 6.10 -30.79 -6.74
C PHE A 190 7.00 -31.74 -5.94
N GLY A 191 6.41 -32.76 -5.33
CA GLY A 191 7.18 -33.74 -4.59
C GLY A 191 6.43 -35.05 -4.40
N ARG A 192 7.18 -36.10 -4.08
CA ARG A 192 6.66 -37.43 -3.78
C ARG A 192 6.99 -37.78 -2.33
N PRO A 193 6.17 -37.36 -1.34
CA PRO A 193 6.46 -37.57 0.08
C PRO A 193 6.56 -39.06 0.45
N GLN A 194 5.75 -39.91 -0.18
CA GLN A 194 5.75 -41.37 0.02
C GLN A 194 5.44 -42.07 -1.31
N ASP A 195 5.68 -43.37 -1.39
CA ASP A 195 5.23 -44.15 -2.55
C ASP A 195 3.71 -43.98 -2.74
N LYS A 196 3.30 -43.76 -4.00
CA LYS A 196 1.89 -43.52 -4.41
C LYS A 196 1.20 -42.30 -3.78
N ARG A 197 1.94 -41.43 -3.08
CA ARG A 197 1.46 -40.13 -2.59
C ARG A 197 2.27 -39.02 -3.24
N PHE A 198 1.58 -38.09 -3.87
CA PHE A 198 2.20 -36.93 -4.53
C PHE A 198 1.68 -35.67 -3.87
N SER A 199 2.55 -34.68 -3.70
CA SER A 199 2.22 -33.40 -3.13
C SER A 199 2.59 -32.27 -4.08
N ARG A 200 1.70 -31.30 -4.16
CA ARG A 200 1.91 -30.04 -4.87
C ARG A 200 1.72 -28.90 -3.88
N LYS A 201 2.70 -28.00 -3.83
CA LYS A 201 2.67 -26.81 -2.98
C LYS A 201 2.83 -25.57 -3.83
N ILE A 202 1.96 -24.58 -3.63
CA ILE A 202 2.06 -23.26 -4.24
C ILE A 202 2.12 -22.22 -3.13
N ASN A 203 3.11 -21.33 -3.18
CA ASN A 203 3.28 -20.24 -2.24
C ASN A 203 3.96 -19.02 -2.87
N ASN A 204 4.13 -17.95 -2.09
CA ASN A 204 4.82 -16.71 -2.51
C ASN A 204 4.28 -16.16 -3.85
N CYS A 205 2.96 -16.12 -3.99
CA CYS A 205 2.30 -15.59 -5.17
C CYS A 205 2.37 -14.06 -5.23
N HIS A 206 2.70 -13.52 -6.41
CA HIS A 206 2.51 -12.12 -6.74
C HIS A 206 1.08 -11.88 -7.24
N ILE A 207 0.17 -11.53 -6.31
CA ILE A 207 -1.24 -11.28 -6.63
C ILE A 207 -1.40 -9.88 -7.20
N GLY A 208 -1.62 -9.80 -8.51
CA GLY A 208 -2.08 -8.57 -9.17
C GLY A 208 -3.56 -8.31 -8.89
N GLY A 209 -3.99 -7.05 -8.92
CA GLY A 209 -5.40 -6.66 -8.79
C GLY A 209 -5.81 -5.74 -9.94
N GLU A 210 -7.11 -5.65 -10.19
CA GLU A 210 -7.70 -4.69 -11.15
C GLU A 210 -7.35 -3.24 -10.74
N ARG A 211 -7.39 -2.99 -9.42
CA ARG A 211 -6.81 -1.80 -8.79
C ARG A 211 -5.85 -2.25 -7.70
N ASN A 212 -4.62 -1.73 -7.72
CA ASN A 212 -3.62 -2.01 -6.70
C ASN A 212 -2.76 -0.77 -6.46
N GLN A 213 -3.31 0.19 -5.72
CA GLN A 213 -2.62 1.43 -5.33
C GLN A 213 -2.35 1.42 -3.83
N SER A 214 -1.15 1.86 -3.46
CA SER A 214 -0.71 2.07 -2.09
C SER A 214 0.18 3.32 -2.04
N LEU A 215 -0.15 4.27 -1.18
CA LEU A 215 0.72 5.40 -0.83
C LEU A 215 1.63 5.06 0.36
N ILE A 216 1.23 4.07 1.15
CA ILE A 216 2.00 3.54 2.26
C ILE A 216 2.44 2.12 1.89
N ASP A 217 3.74 1.93 1.70
CA ASP A 217 4.32 0.61 1.43
C ASP A 217 3.96 -0.39 2.53
N GLY A 218 3.54 -1.60 2.13
CA GLY A 218 3.24 -2.68 3.06
C GLY A 218 1.93 -2.53 3.84
N ALA A 219 1.09 -1.51 3.55
CA ALA A 219 -0.19 -1.26 4.23
C ALA A 219 -1.16 -2.47 4.24
N LEU A 220 -1.01 -3.40 3.29
CA LEU A 220 -1.69 -4.70 3.28
C LEU A 220 -0.69 -5.79 2.91
N LEU A 221 -0.52 -6.75 3.81
CA LEU A 221 0.28 -7.95 3.56
C LEU A 221 -0.67 -9.10 3.27
N HIS A 222 -0.43 -9.82 2.19
CA HIS A 222 -1.18 -11.02 1.86
C HIS A 222 -0.24 -12.20 1.72
N ASN A 223 -0.72 -13.37 2.13
CA ASN A 223 -0.04 -14.63 1.95
C ASN A 223 -1.02 -15.63 1.36
N TYR A 224 -0.61 -16.32 0.32
CA TYR A 224 -1.36 -17.38 -0.32
C TYR A 224 -0.56 -18.66 -0.24
N ASN A 225 -1.17 -19.71 0.31
CA ASN A 225 -0.62 -21.04 0.33
C ASN A 225 -1.67 -22.02 -0.19
N GLN A 226 -1.24 -22.92 -1.06
CA GLN A 226 -2.05 -24.04 -1.50
C GLN A 226 -1.23 -25.32 -1.37
N ASP A 227 -1.82 -26.31 -0.73
CA ASP A 227 -1.28 -27.65 -0.55
C ASP A 227 -2.27 -28.66 -1.12
N ILE A 228 -1.80 -29.48 -2.06
CA ILE A 228 -2.57 -30.58 -2.65
C ILE A 228 -1.85 -31.90 -2.40
N LEU A 229 -2.63 -32.91 -2.01
CA LEU A 229 -2.20 -34.28 -1.83
C LEU A 229 -2.99 -35.19 -2.77
N TYR A 230 -2.29 -35.88 -3.66
CA TYR A 230 -2.86 -36.89 -4.55
C TYR A 230 -2.51 -38.28 -4.02
N ILE A 231 -3.52 -39.14 -3.87
CA ILE A 231 -3.36 -40.52 -3.41
C ILE A 231 -3.77 -41.47 -4.53
N GLN A 232 -2.81 -42.28 -4.98
CA GLN A 232 -3.04 -43.28 -6.01
C GLN A 232 -3.49 -44.63 -5.44
N ASN A 233 -4.29 -45.35 -6.21
CA ASN A 233 -4.72 -46.70 -5.87
C ASN A 233 -3.51 -47.64 -5.75
N THR A 234 -3.52 -48.50 -4.73
CA THR A 234 -2.48 -49.51 -4.53
C THR A 234 -2.67 -50.75 -5.38
N LYS A 235 -3.90 -51.07 -5.84
CA LYS A 235 -4.27 -52.36 -6.46
C LYS A 235 -4.44 -52.33 -7.98
N HIS A 236 -4.77 -51.19 -8.60
CA HIS A 236 -5.02 -51.11 -10.06
C HIS A 236 -4.51 -49.79 -10.69
N ASP A 237 -3.83 -49.89 -11.83
CA ASP A 237 -3.55 -48.87 -12.86
C ASP A 237 -3.00 -47.48 -12.43
N ALA A 238 -2.57 -47.29 -11.18
CA ALA A 238 -2.06 -46.02 -10.63
C ALA A 238 -3.06 -44.83 -10.72
N ASP A 239 -4.35 -45.13 -10.77
CA ASP A 239 -5.42 -44.11 -10.82
C ASP A 239 -5.44 -43.26 -9.52
N ILE A 240 -5.79 -41.97 -9.64
CA ILE A 240 -5.95 -41.06 -8.48
C ILE A 240 -7.31 -41.33 -7.82
N VAL A 241 -7.30 -41.87 -6.61
CA VAL A 241 -8.52 -42.26 -5.87
C VAL A 241 -9.04 -41.14 -4.99
N LEU A 242 -8.12 -40.47 -4.29
CA LEU A 242 -8.42 -39.40 -3.37
C LEU A 242 -7.49 -38.22 -3.67
N THR A 243 -8.08 -37.04 -3.78
CA THR A 243 -7.33 -35.78 -3.81
C THR A 243 -7.83 -34.90 -2.68
N GLU A 244 -6.92 -34.52 -1.79
CA GLU A 244 -7.18 -33.56 -0.72
C GLU A 244 -6.49 -32.25 -1.07
N ILE A 245 -7.24 -31.16 -1.00
CA ILE A 245 -6.78 -29.83 -1.38
C ILE A 245 -7.07 -28.89 -0.21
N SER A 246 -6.05 -28.17 0.23
CA SER A 246 -6.16 -27.09 1.20
C SER A 246 -5.58 -25.82 0.60
N GLU A 247 -6.40 -24.78 0.54
CA GLU A 247 -6.05 -23.46 0.06
C GLU A 247 -6.30 -22.48 1.20
N LYS A 248 -5.26 -21.72 1.56
CA LYS A 248 -5.31 -20.74 2.64
C LYS A 248 -4.81 -19.40 2.13
N PHE A 249 -5.73 -18.44 2.14
CA PHE A 249 -5.47 -17.04 1.85
C PHE A 249 -5.54 -16.23 3.14
N GLU A 250 -4.49 -15.49 3.45
CA GLU A 250 -4.42 -14.69 4.66
C GLU A 250 -4.05 -13.25 4.31
N VAL A 251 -4.89 -12.31 4.74
CA VAL A 251 -4.62 -10.88 4.67
C VAL A 251 -4.36 -10.38 6.08
N ARG A 252 -3.14 -9.88 6.32
CA ARG A 252 -2.72 -9.32 7.59
C ARG A 252 -2.67 -7.81 7.47
N SER A 253 -3.22 -7.08 8.45
CA SER A 253 -2.82 -5.68 8.56
C SER A 253 -1.48 -5.59 9.28
N PRO A 254 -0.58 -4.77 8.75
CA PRO A 254 0.73 -4.56 9.35
C PRO A 254 0.65 -3.74 10.65
N LEU A 255 -0.47 -3.03 10.88
CA LEU A 255 -0.73 -2.20 12.06
C LEU A 255 -0.95 -3.04 13.33
N HIS A 256 -1.41 -4.29 13.20
CA HIS A 256 -1.63 -5.14 14.36
C HIS A 256 -1.51 -6.64 14.05
N LYS A 257 -0.57 -7.32 14.73
CA LYS A 257 -0.23 -8.74 14.51
C LYS A 257 -1.41 -9.72 14.63
N LYS A 258 -2.45 -9.40 15.41
CA LYS A 258 -3.65 -10.25 15.57
C LYS A 258 -4.78 -9.91 14.59
N PHE A 259 -4.63 -8.86 13.79
CA PHE A 259 -5.61 -8.46 12.80
C PHE A 259 -5.25 -9.15 11.49
N SER A 260 -5.80 -10.35 11.30
CA SER A 260 -5.71 -11.04 10.02
C SER A 260 -7.05 -11.66 9.66
N MET A 261 -7.42 -11.48 8.40
CA MET A 261 -8.58 -12.10 7.78
C MET A 261 -8.08 -13.32 7.01
N ILE A 262 -8.73 -14.46 7.24
CA ILE A 262 -8.36 -15.74 6.66
C ILE A 262 -9.54 -16.23 5.83
N VAL A 263 -9.24 -16.60 4.60
CA VAL A 263 -10.11 -17.39 3.74
C VAL A 263 -9.46 -18.75 3.54
N GLU A 264 -10.16 -19.80 3.94
CA GLU A 264 -9.68 -21.17 3.84
C GLU A 264 -10.66 -21.99 3.01
N ALA A 265 -10.19 -22.50 1.89
CA ALA A 265 -10.93 -23.38 1.00
C ALA A 265 -10.35 -24.79 1.08
N THR A 266 -11.18 -25.75 1.47
CA THR A 266 -10.84 -27.18 1.49
C THR A 266 -11.63 -27.91 0.42
N THR A 267 -11.02 -28.86 -0.28
CA THR A 267 -11.69 -29.61 -1.34
C THR A 267 -11.23 -31.05 -1.34
N ASN A 268 -12.19 -31.97 -1.35
CA ASN A 268 -11.97 -33.40 -1.40
C ASN A 268 -12.59 -33.97 -2.67
N LEU A 269 -11.80 -34.76 -3.41
CA LEU A 269 -12.25 -35.50 -4.59
C LEU A 269 -12.12 -36.99 -4.31
N GLU A 270 -13.22 -37.73 -4.35
CA GLU A 270 -13.26 -39.17 -4.10
C GLU A 270 -13.79 -39.92 -5.32
N MET A 271 -13.03 -40.91 -5.81
CA MET A 271 -13.47 -41.76 -6.92
C MET A 271 -14.58 -42.70 -6.45
N MET A 272 -15.74 -42.61 -7.09
CA MET A 272 -16.91 -43.42 -6.79
C MET A 272 -16.97 -44.67 -7.66
N ASN A 273 -16.79 -44.50 -8.98
CA ASN A 273 -16.93 -45.58 -9.94
C ASN A 273 -15.91 -45.43 -11.08
N ARG A 274 -15.51 -46.58 -11.64
CA ARG A 274 -14.65 -46.66 -12.83
C ARG A 274 -15.26 -47.65 -13.80
N THR A 275 -15.75 -47.15 -14.93
CA THR A 275 -16.36 -47.97 -15.97
C THR A 275 -15.50 -47.97 -17.22
N ARG A 276 -15.44 -49.13 -17.88
CA ARG A 276 -14.74 -49.30 -19.16
C ARG A 276 -15.79 -49.45 -20.24
N ARG A 277 -15.77 -48.58 -21.24
CA ARG A 277 -16.70 -48.60 -22.38
C ARG A 277 -15.93 -48.82 -23.67
N TYR A 278 -16.51 -49.60 -24.58
CA TYR A 278 -16.00 -49.77 -25.94
C TYR A 278 -16.95 -49.06 -26.88
N VAL A 279 -16.51 -47.92 -27.42
CA VAL A 279 -17.31 -47.06 -28.30
C VAL A 279 -16.58 -46.84 -29.61
N ASP A 280 -17.32 -46.45 -30.65
CA ASP A 280 -16.69 -46.01 -31.89
C ASP A 280 -15.84 -44.76 -31.63
N ARG A 281 -14.71 -44.64 -32.32
CA ARG A 281 -13.83 -43.47 -32.14
C ARG A 281 -14.56 -42.18 -32.49
N TYR A 282 -14.56 -41.25 -31.54
CA TYR A 282 -15.06 -39.89 -31.78
C TYR A 282 -14.22 -39.12 -32.79
N CYS A 283 -12.89 -39.28 -32.72
CA CYS A 283 -11.95 -38.57 -33.57
C CYS A 283 -11.11 -39.57 -34.41
N PRO A 284 -10.85 -39.24 -35.69
CA PRO A 284 -10.01 -40.07 -36.55
C PRO A 284 -8.60 -40.30 -35.98
N TYR A 285 -8.00 -41.42 -36.34
CA TYR A 285 -6.63 -41.70 -35.95
C TYR A 285 -5.66 -40.70 -36.59
N GLY A 286 -4.79 -40.07 -35.79
CA GLY A 286 -3.82 -39.07 -36.27
C GLY A 286 -4.27 -37.62 -36.12
N THR A 287 -5.52 -37.33 -35.74
CA THR A 287 -5.94 -35.97 -35.41
C THR A 287 -5.30 -35.52 -34.10
N LEU A 288 -4.84 -34.27 -34.05
CA LEU A 288 -4.36 -33.66 -32.82
C LEU A 288 -5.53 -33.49 -31.83
N THR A 289 -5.24 -33.52 -30.53
CA THR A 289 -6.24 -33.38 -29.46
C THR A 289 -7.03 -32.07 -29.55
N GLY A 290 -6.36 -30.95 -29.85
CA GLY A 290 -7.00 -29.65 -30.02
C GLY A 290 -7.94 -29.58 -31.23
N ASP A 291 -7.51 -30.11 -32.39
CA ASP A 291 -8.34 -30.17 -33.59
C ASP A 291 -9.56 -31.05 -33.38
N CYS A 292 -9.39 -32.16 -32.67
CA CYS A 292 -10.48 -33.05 -32.27
C CYS A 292 -11.53 -32.32 -31.41
N ALA A 293 -11.10 -31.55 -30.40
CA ALA A 293 -12.00 -30.75 -29.56
C ALA A 293 -12.77 -29.68 -30.38
N ALA A 294 -12.08 -28.96 -31.26
CA ALA A 294 -12.68 -27.89 -32.05
C ALA A 294 -13.61 -28.41 -33.15
N GLN A 295 -13.17 -29.40 -33.95
CA GLN A 295 -13.88 -29.83 -35.16
C GLN A 295 -15.02 -30.80 -34.87
N PHE A 296 -14.84 -31.75 -33.94
CA PHE A 296 -15.81 -32.82 -33.69
C PHE A 296 -16.74 -32.54 -32.52
N PHE A 297 -16.29 -31.76 -31.53
CA PHE A 297 -17.10 -31.39 -30.36
C PHE A 297 -17.58 -29.94 -30.38
N ASN A 298 -17.21 -29.16 -31.41
CA ASN A 298 -17.53 -27.74 -31.55
C ASN A 298 -17.17 -26.92 -30.29
N ALA A 299 -16.02 -27.25 -29.67
CA ALA A 299 -15.58 -26.62 -28.44
C ALA A 299 -14.70 -25.38 -28.74
N THR A 300 -14.97 -24.27 -28.07
CA THR A 300 -14.20 -23.03 -28.16
C THR A 300 -12.96 -23.08 -27.28
N PHE A 301 -11.83 -22.58 -27.78
CA PHE A 301 -10.56 -22.56 -27.07
C PHE A 301 -10.49 -21.42 -26.05
N LEU A 302 -10.17 -21.74 -24.79
CA LEU A 302 -10.03 -20.76 -23.70
C LEU A 302 -8.58 -20.37 -23.43
N GLY A 303 -7.60 -21.19 -23.79
CA GLY A 303 -6.19 -20.87 -23.59
C GLY A 303 -5.31 -22.06 -23.29
N SER A 304 -3.99 -21.85 -23.41
CA SER A 304 -2.97 -22.87 -23.18
C SER A 304 -2.41 -22.87 -21.76
N ASN A 305 -2.60 -21.78 -21.03
CA ASN A 305 -2.10 -21.58 -19.67
C ASN A 305 -3.09 -20.76 -18.84
N TRP A 306 -2.95 -20.79 -17.52
CA TRP A 306 -3.89 -20.13 -16.61
C TRP A 306 -3.93 -18.60 -16.71
N ARG A 307 -2.89 -17.96 -17.28
CA ARG A 307 -2.91 -16.52 -17.53
C ARG A 307 -3.83 -16.16 -18.69
N GLU A 308 -3.84 -16.96 -19.76
CA GLU A 308 -4.79 -16.84 -20.88
C GLU A 308 -6.20 -17.26 -20.47
N ILE A 309 -6.33 -18.43 -19.83
CA ILE A 309 -7.61 -18.97 -19.40
C ILE A 309 -8.34 -18.00 -18.47
N LYS A 310 -7.62 -17.39 -17.51
CA LYS A 310 -8.21 -16.39 -16.60
C LYS A 310 -8.84 -15.21 -17.35
N LYS A 311 -8.26 -14.76 -18.47
CA LYS A 311 -8.79 -13.62 -19.25
C LYS A 311 -10.10 -13.95 -19.96
N ASN A 312 -10.31 -15.23 -20.27
CA ASN A 312 -11.48 -15.72 -20.99
C ASN A 312 -12.57 -16.27 -20.04
N ILE A 313 -12.36 -16.19 -18.72
CA ILE A 313 -13.33 -16.59 -17.70
C ILE A 313 -13.77 -15.35 -16.91
N VAL A 314 -15.08 -15.15 -16.80
CA VAL A 314 -15.68 -14.09 -16.01
C VAL A 314 -15.67 -14.48 -14.53
N MET A 315 -15.17 -13.56 -13.71
CA MET A 315 -15.13 -13.66 -12.25
C MET A 315 -15.57 -12.34 -11.62
N ASP A 316 -16.67 -11.75 -12.10
CA ASP A 316 -17.22 -10.54 -11.50
C ASP A 316 -18.74 -10.62 -11.43
N VAL A 317 -19.30 -9.88 -10.46
CA VAL A 317 -20.74 -9.72 -10.28
C VAL A 317 -21.05 -8.25 -10.50
N PRO A 318 -22.02 -7.90 -11.36
CA PRO A 318 -22.48 -6.53 -11.49
C PRO A 318 -23.10 -6.06 -10.17
N HIS A 319 -22.47 -5.07 -9.54
CA HIS A 319 -23.05 -4.36 -8.39
C HIS A 319 -23.87 -3.17 -8.93
N PRO A 320 -25.12 -2.97 -8.49
CA PRO A 320 -25.87 -1.77 -8.85
C PRO A 320 -25.18 -0.54 -8.23
N ALA A 321 -25.12 0.56 -9.01
CA ALA A 321 -24.55 1.82 -8.57
C ALA A 321 -25.26 2.33 -7.30
N LYS A 322 -24.46 2.67 -6.28
CA LYS A 322 -24.93 3.12 -4.96
C LYS A 322 -24.35 4.47 -4.56
N PHE A 323 -23.70 5.19 -5.49
CA PHE A 323 -22.92 6.38 -5.17
C PHE A 323 -23.75 7.44 -4.45
N GLU A 324 -24.93 7.79 -4.98
CA GLU A 324 -25.84 8.73 -4.33
C GLU A 324 -26.19 8.34 -2.89
N LYS A 325 -26.48 7.06 -2.64
CA LYS A 325 -26.81 6.57 -1.30
C LYS A 325 -25.64 6.75 -0.34
N THR A 326 -24.41 6.47 -0.79
CA THR A 326 -23.22 6.66 0.04
C THR A 326 -22.96 8.13 0.34
N VAL A 327 -23.17 9.01 -0.65
CA VAL A 327 -23.09 10.46 -0.47
C VAL A 327 -24.10 10.96 0.56
N GLN A 328 -25.36 10.49 0.49
CA GLN A 328 -26.38 10.81 1.49
C GLN A 328 -25.97 10.39 2.90
N VAL A 329 -25.47 9.16 3.07
CA VAL A 329 -25.00 8.66 4.39
C VAL A 329 -23.84 9.48 4.94
N TYR A 330 -22.89 9.89 4.08
CA TYR A 330 -21.79 10.75 4.49
C TYR A 330 -22.26 12.14 4.91
N ARG A 331 -23.19 12.72 4.14
CA ARG A 331 -23.80 14.02 4.43
C ARG A 331 -24.55 14.02 5.76
N ASP A 332 -25.40 13.02 5.98
CA ASP A 332 -26.18 12.89 7.22
C ASP A 332 -25.24 12.74 8.43
N HIS A 333 -24.15 12.00 8.28
CA HIS A 333 -23.11 11.88 9.31
C HIS A 333 -22.48 13.23 9.69
N LEU A 334 -22.14 14.07 8.71
CA LEU A 334 -21.57 15.39 8.97
C LEU A 334 -22.58 16.36 9.59
N TYR A 335 -23.86 16.27 9.21
CA TYR A 335 -24.92 17.05 9.87
C TYR A 335 -25.11 16.68 11.34
N GLU A 336 -25.00 15.39 11.69
CA GLU A 336 -25.18 14.92 13.07
C GLU A 336 -24.02 15.29 14.00
N MET A 337 -22.76 15.22 13.53
CA MET A 337 -21.59 15.47 14.38
C MET A 337 -21.04 16.90 14.33
N GLY A 338 -21.30 17.66 13.27
CA GLY A 338 -20.69 18.97 13.05
C GLY A 338 -19.22 18.91 12.59
N ASP A 339 -18.70 20.03 12.10
CA ASP A 339 -17.40 20.08 11.40
C ASP A 339 -16.17 20.08 12.34
N SER A 340 -16.36 20.42 13.62
CA SER A 340 -15.29 20.50 14.62
C SER A 340 -14.84 19.14 15.16
N GLU A 341 -15.68 18.10 15.05
CA GLU A 341 -15.37 16.77 15.55
C GLU A 341 -14.83 15.84 14.46
N THR A 342 -14.02 14.86 14.85
CA THR A 342 -13.54 13.80 13.96
C THR A 342 -13.72 12.45 14.62
N CYS A 343 -14.34 11.50 13.91
CA CYS A 343 -14.47 10.12 14.37
C CYS A 343 -14.05 9.12 13.28
N ASN A 344 -14.15 7.83 13.58
CA ASN A 344 -13.76 6.77 12.66
C ASN A 344 -14.64 6.70 11.39
N GLN A 345 -15.87 7.21 11.46
CA GLN A 345 -16.79 7.19 10.33
C GLN A 345 -16.34 8.15 9.21
N HIS A 346 -15.65 9.25 9.53
CA HIS A 346 -15.16 10.20 8.53
C HIS A 346 -14.29 9.51 7.46
N SER A 347 -13.23 8.82 7.88
CA SER A 347 -12.34 8.09 6.96
C SER A 347 -13.04 6.89 6.31
N LYS A 348 -13.82 6.13 7.09
CA LYS A 348 -14.55 4.94 6.60
C LYS A 348 -15.54 5.28 5.49
N LEU A 349 -16.46 6.21 5.74
CA LEU A 349 -17.49 6.60 4.78
C LEU A 349 -16.89 7.30 3.56
N PHE A 350 -15.82 8.09 3.74
CA PHE A 350 -15.06 8.62 2.60
C PHE A 350 -14.48 7.52 1.71
N GLY A 351 -13.87 6.49 2.30
CA GLY A 351 -13.43 5.30 1.58
C GLY A 351 -14.58 4.60 0.83
N GLU A 352 -15.73 4.43 1.47
CA GLU A 352 -16.92 3.86 0.83
C GLU A 352 -17.43 4.72 -0.35
N MET A 353 -17.40 6.05 -0.23
CA MET A 353 -17.74 6.96 -1.34
C MET A 353 -16.80 6.76 -2.52
N VAL A 354 -15.47 6.73 -2.30
CA VAL A 354 -14.50 6.50 -3.39
C VAL A 354 -14.71 5.13 -4.03
N LYS A 355 -14.96 4.09 -3.24
CA LYS A 355 -15.24 2.75 -3.76
C LYS A 355 -16.46 2.74 -4.69
N THR A 356 -17.54 3.41 -4.30
CA THR A 356 -18.76 3.46 -5.10
C THR A 356 -18.65 4.42 -6.29
N ALA A 357 -17.87 5.51 -6.17
CA ALA A 357 -17.59 6.43 -7.26
C ALA A 357 -16.77 5.80 -8.39
N VAL A 358 -15.91 4.83 -8.08
CA VAL A 358 -15.15 4.07 -9.10
C VAL A 358 -16.05 3.23 -10.02
N GLU A 359 -17.21 2.81 -9.51
CA GLU A 359 -18.20 2.02 -10.25
C GLU A 359 -19.31 2.91 -10.87
N ALA A 360 -19.35 4.20 -10.52
CA ALA A 360 -20.40 5.13 -10.95
C ALA A 360 -20.20 5.62 -12.38
N SER A 361 -21.31 5.98 -13.03
CA SER A 361 -21.27 6.61 -14.36
C SER A 361 -20.98 8.11 -14.29
N GLU A 362 -20.51 8.70 -15.38
CA GLU A 362 -20.23 10.14 -15.49
C GLU A 362 -21.43 11.01 -15.07
N ALA A 363 -22.63 10.67 -15.54
CA ALA A 363 -23.87 11.38 -15.21
C ALA A 363 -24.24 11.28 -13.72
N GLU A 364 -23.94 10.15 -13.06
CA GLU A 364 -24.18 10.00 -11.62
C GLU A 364 -23.21 10.84 -10.79
N LEU A 365 -21.95 10.97 -11.24
CA LEU A 365 -20.95 11.81 -10.60
C LEU A 365 -21.32 13.30 -10.73
N GLU A 366 -21.72 13.74 -11.92
CA GLU A 366 -22.17 15.11 -12.19
C GLU A 366 -23.45 15.45 -11.41
N ALA A 367 -24.44 14.56 -11.38
CA ALA A 367 -25.68 14.76 -10.63
C ALA A 367 -25.46 14.88 -9.11
N ALA A 368 -24.35 14.36 -8.57
CA ALA A 368 -24.00 14.53 -7.17
C ALA A 368 -23.46 15.93 -6.85
N LEU A 369 -22.80 16.60 -7.82
CA LEU A 369 -22.28 17.96 -7.64
C LEU A 369 -23.39 19.02 -7.72
N HIS A 370 -24.36 18.85 -8.62
CA HIS A 370 -25.47 19.79 -8.82
C HIS A 370 -26.53 19.80 -7.70
N LYS A 371 -26.42 18.94 -6.70
CA LYS A 371 -27.41 18.85 -5.62
C LYS A 371 -27.13 19.91 -4.54
N PRO A 372 -28.04 20.86 -4.31
CA PRO A 372 -27.80 21.95 -3.35
C PRO A 372 -27.66 21.44 -1.91
N GLU A 373 -28.23 20.28 -1.58
CA GLU A 373 -28.04 19.68 -0.27
C GLU A 373 -26.58 19.25 -0.02
N ASN A 374 -25.76 19.14 -1.07
CA ASN A 374 -24.38 18.70 -0.99
C ASN A 374 -23.39 19.86 -0.84
N ASP A 375 -23.83 21.12 -0.78
CA ASP A 375 -22.98 22.31 -0.63
C ASP A 375 -22.01 22.18 0.57
N ILE A 376 -22.50 21.63 1.69
CA ILE A 376 -21.71 21.41 2.91
C ILE A 376 -20.60 20.35 2.77
N ILE A 377 -20.70 19.48 1.76
CA ILE A 377 -19.77 18.37 1.52
C ILE A 377 -19.04 18.49 0.18
N MET A 378 -19.07 19.68 -0.45
CA MET A 378 -18.43 19.90 -1.76
C MET A 378 -16.94 19.60 -1.73
N THR A 379 -16.23 19.97 -0.66
CA THR A 379 -14.80 19.65 -0.50
C THR A 379 -14.53 18.15 -0.47
N PRO A 380 -15.15 17.35 0.44
CA PRO A 380 -15.06 15.89 0.38
C PRO A 380 -15.47 15.28 -0.98
N LEU A 381 -16.55 15.77 -1.62
CA LEU A 381 -17.00 15.26 -2.92
C LEU A 381 -15.98 15.50 -4.03
N ALA A 382 -15.39 16.69 -4.08
CA ALA A 382 -14.31 16.98 -5.01
C ALA A 382 -13.09 16.07 -4.77
N GLN A 383 -12.72 15.86 -3.50
CA GLN A 383 -11.64 14.93 -3.13
C GLN A 383 -11.96 13.47 -3.53
N VAL A 384 -13.24 13.05 -3.48
CA VAL A 384 -13.69 11.75 -3.99
C VAL A 384 -13.44 11.64 -5.49
N LEU A 385 -13.91 12.61 -6.29
CA LEU A 385 -13.74 12.62 -7.75
C LEU A 385 -12.25 12.55 -8.15
N ALA A 386 -11.41 13.33 -7.47
CA ALA A 386 -9.96 13.29 -7.69
C ALA A 386 -9.34 11.92 -7.32
N SER A 387 -9.85 11.28 -6.26
CA SER A 387 -9.38 9.98 -5.78
C SER A 387 -9.71 8.82 -6.73
N VAL A 388 -10.76 8.93 -7.55
CA VAL A 388 -11.19 7.87 -8.50
C VAL A 388 -10.12 7.56 -9.55
N GLY A 389 -9.44 8.58 -10.08
CA GLY A 389 -8.37 8.43 -11.07
C GLY A 389 -8.81 7.90 -12.43
N SER A 390 -10.07 8.16 -12.80
CA SER A 390 -10.58 7.93 -14.16
C SER A 390 -10.61 9.25 -14.93
N VAL A 391 -10.67 9.15 -16.26
CA VAL A 391 -10.69 10.33 -17.14
C VAL A 391 -12.03 11.06 -17.01
N GLU A 392 -13.10 10.31 -16.86
CA GLU A 392 -14.48 10.79 -16.69
C GLU A 392 -14.60 11.62 -15.41
N ALA A 393 -14.14 11.09 -14.26
CA ALA A 393 -14.18 11.81 -12.99
C ALA A 393 -13.30 13.07 -13.01
N LEU A 394 -12.15 13.04 -13.69
CA LEU A 394 -11.28 14.21 -13.86
C LEU A 394 -11.96 15.30 -14.70
N ASN A 395 -12.61 14.95 -15.80
CA ASN A 395 -13.31 15.91 -16.67
C ASN A 395 -14.52 16.53 -15.96
N VAL A 396 -15.34 15.72 -15.28
CA VAL A 396 -16.47 16.21 -14.48
C VAL A 396 -15.96 17.18 -13.40
N GLY A 397 -14.94 16.77 -12.64
CA GLY A 397 -14.35 17.63 -11.60
C GLY A 397 -13.78 18.93 -12.16
N LYS A 398 -13.01 18.88 -13.27
CA LYS A 398 -12.45 20.08 -13.92
C LYS A 398 -13.55 21.03 -14.39
N ASN A 399 -14.55 20.54 -15.11
CA ASN A 399 -15.53 21.38 -15.78
C ASN A 399 -16.57 21.94 -14.80
N VAL A 400 -17.13 21.09 -13.95
CA VAL A 400 -18.24 21.47 -13.06
C VAL A 400 -17.74 22.31 -11.89
N LEU A 401 -16.64 21.92 -11.23
CA LEU A 401 -16.13 22.70 -10.09
C LEU A 401 -15.60 24.07 -10.50
N SER A 402 -15.13 24.23 -11.74
CA SER A 402 -14.71 25.54 -12.24
C SER A 402 -15.86 26.54 -12.36
N THR A 403 -17.08 26.07 -12.56
CA THR A 403 -18.26 26.92 -12.69
C THR A 403 -19.06 27.04 -11.40
N GLU A 404 -19.21 25.95 -10.64
CA GLU A 404 -20.12 25.90 -9.50
C GLU A 404 -19.46 26.21 -8.16
N ALA A 405 -18.22 25.75 -7.96
CA ALA A 405 -17.53 25.82 -6.68
C ALA A 405 -16.03 26.08 -6.85
N PRO A 406 -15.64 27.28 -7.33
CA PRO A 406 -14.24 27.59 -7.64
C PRO A 406 -13.32 27.50 -6.41
N ASP A 407 -13.85 27.73 -5.20
CA ASP A 407 -13.11 27.63 -3.93
C ASP A 407 -12.60 26.21 -3.65
N VAL A 408 -13.26 25.20 -4.23
CA VAL A 408 -12.95 23.78 -4.02
C VAL A 408 -11.95 23.23 -5.06
N LEU A 409 -11.59 24.02 -6.08
CA LEU A 409 -10.65 23.61 -7.12
C LEU A 409 -9.25 23.28 -6.57
N VAL A 410 -8.75 24.04 -5.61
CA VAL A 410 -7.43 23.78 -5.00
C VAL A 410 -7.45 22.45 -4.22
N PRO A 411 -8.41 22.20 -3.31
CA PRO A 411 -8.59 20.87 -2.70
C PRO A 411 -8.73 19.72 -3.71
N PHE A 412 -9.47 19.94 -4.81
CA PHE A 412 -9.62 18.96 -5.89
C PHE A 412 -8.27 18.62 -6.52
N VAL A 413 -7.51 19.63 -6.95
CA VAL A 413 -6.20 19.46 -7.58
C VAL A 413 -5.21 18.79 -6.64
N ARG A 414 -5.19 19.17 -5.36
CA ARG A 414 -4.35 18.52 -4.35
C ARG A 414 -4.70 17.04 -4.21
N ALA A 415 -5.98 16.70 -4.15
CA ALA A 415 -6.43 15.32 -4.01
C ALA A 415 -6.08 14.44 -5.22
N LEU A 416 -5.85 15.02 -6.42
CA LEU A 416 -5.35 14.27 -7.57
C LEU A 416 -3.97 13.66 -7.29
N ALA A 417 -3.15 14.29 -6.46
CA ALA A 417 -1.85 13.74 -6.06
C ALA A 417 -1.98 12.37 -5.38
N PHE A 418 -3.12 12.11 -4.73
CA PHE A 418 -3.44 10.88 -3.99
C PHE A 418 -4.32 9.90 -4.77
N THR A 419 -4.55 10.14 -6.06
CA THR A 419 -5.46 9.35 -6.89
C THR A 419 -5.17 7.84 -6.84
N THR A 420 -6.22 7.01 -6.93
CA THR A 420 -6.12 5.55 -6.82
C THR A 420 -5.64 4.87 -8.12
N ARG A 421 -5.61 5.59 -9.25
CA ARG A 421 -5.12 5.06 -10.53
C ARG A 421 -4.45 6.16 -11.34
N ILE A 422 -3.30 5.85 -11.95
CA ILE A 422 -2.55 6.76 -12.81
C ILE A 422 -2.53 6.16 -14.22
N THR A 423 -2.97 6.93 -15.21
CA THR A 423 -3.01 6.52 -16.63
C THR A 423 -2.45 7.63 -17.51
N ASP A 424 -1.91 7.28 -18.68
CA ASP A 424 -1.36 8.24 -19.63
C ASP A 424 -2.38 9.30 -20.10
N PRO A 425 -3.65 8.94 -20.41
CA PRO A 425 -4.66 9.94 -20.77
C PRO A 425 -4.92 10.95 -19.66
N MET A 426 -5.01 10.51 -18.41
CA MET A 426 -5.16 11.39 -17.26
C MET A 426 -4.00 12.39 -17.15
N LEU A 427 -2.76 11.91 -17.29
CA LEU A 427 -1.57 12.77 -17.24
C LEU A 427 -1.57 13.82 -18.35
N SER A 428 -2.01 13.46 -19.57
CA SER A 428 -2.11 14.40 -20.69
C SER A 428 -3.14 15.52 -20.44
N ILE A 429 -4.26 15.20 -19.80
CA ILE A 429 -5.30 16.18 -19.42
C ILE A 429 -4.76 17.14 -18.37
N VAL A 430 -4.10 16.62 -17.31
CA VAL A 430 -3.50 17.46 -16.27
C VAL A 430 -2.39 18.34 -16.83
N LYS A 431 -1.55 17.82 -17.75
CA LYS A 431 -0.52 18.62 -18.44
C LYS A 431 -1.16 19.79 -19.19
N THR A 432 -2.17 19.51 -20.02
CA THR A 432 -2.87 20.53 -20.81
C THR A 432 -3.55 21.57 -19.92
N TRP A 433 -4.23 21.11 -18.87
CA TRP A 433 -4.90 21.98 -17.90
C TRP A 433 -3.91 22.89 -17.16
N ARG A 434 -2.73 22.38 -16.80
CA ARG A 434 -1.66 23.19 -16.21
C ARG A 434 -1.23 24.31 -17.16
N HIS A 435 -0.99 24.00 -18.44
CA HIS A 435 -0.59 25.03 -19.42
C HIS A 435 -1.65 26.12 -19.59
N GLU A 436 -2.93 25.75 -19.64
CA GLU A 436 -4.05 26.71 -19.71
C GLU A 436 -4.06 27.64 -18.49
N ILE A 437 -4.06 27.09 -17.28
CA ILE A 437 -4.19 27.87 -16.04
C ILE A 437 -2.96 28.74 -15.76
N CYS A 438 -1.76 28.23 -16.04
CA CYS A 438 -0.54 29.00 -15.86
C CYS A 438 -0.42 30.16 -16.87
N ALA A 439 -1.03 30.04 -18.06
CA ALA A 439 -1.12 31.15 -19.00
C ALA A 439 -2.12 32.23 -18.56
N GLU A 440 -3.18 31.85 -17.83
CA GLU A 440 -4.20 32.77 -17.30
C GLU A 440 -3.75 33.58 -16.06
N SER A 441 -2.51 33.41 -15.59
CA SER A 441 -1.97 34.09 -14.38
C SER A 441 -2.74 33.80 -13.08
N LYS A 442 -3.42 32.64 -12.98
CA LYS A 442 -3.99 32.15 -11.71
C LYS A 442 -2.89 31.48 -10.87
N GLU A 443 -2.06 32.28 -10.21
CA GLU A 443 -0.82 31.85 -9.55
C GLU A 443 -1.02 30.68 -8.57
N ASN A 444 -2.00 30.77 -7.66
CA ASN A 444 -2.26 29.73 -6.66
C ASN A 444 -2.64 28.37 -7.26
N LEU A 445 -3.51 28.37 -8.29
CA LEU A 445 -3.96 27.14 -8.93
C LEU A 445 -2.87 26.56 -9.85
N CYS A 446 -2.12 27.41 -10.54
CA CYS A 446 -0.96 27.01 -11.33
C CYS A 446 0.12 26.35 -10.46
N ALA A 447 0.40 26.91 -9.28
CA ALA A 447 1.33 26.33 -8.32
C ALA A 447 0.85 24.95 -7.85
N GLU A 448 -0.39 24.82 -7.36
CA GLU A 448 -0.90 23.52 -6.89
C GLU A 448 -0.92 22.48 -8.04
N LEU A 449 -1.32 22.85 -9.25
CA LEU A 449 -1.27 21.97 -10.43
C LEU A 449 0.15 21.48 -10.74
N SER A 450 1.15 22.36 -10.63
CA SER A 450 2.55 22.03 -10.89
C SER A 450 3.10 21.04 -9.85
N TYR A 451 2.81 21.26 -8.57
CA TYR A 451 3.20 20.36 -7.49
C TYR A 451 2.49 19.00 -7.56
N THR A 452 1.19 19.01 -7.88
CA THR A 452 0.40 17.78 -8.10
C THR A 452 0.92 17.01 -9.31
N PHE A 453 1.18 17.68 -10.44
CA PHE A 453 1.68 17.02 -11.64
C PHE A 453 3.05 16.39 -11.42
N ALA A 454 3.97 17.09 -10.73
CA ALA A 454 5.25 16.53 -10.30
C ALA A 454 5.06 15.25 -9.47
N THR A 455 4.10 15.24 -8.55
CA THR A 455 3.79 14.06 -7.72
C THR A 455 3.22 12.90 -8.54
N LEU A 456 2.32 13.18 -9.49
CA LEU A 456 1.77 12.17 -10.40
C LEU A 456 2.86 11.53 -11.27
N LEU A 457 3.80 12.34 -11.78
CA LEU A 457 4.97 11.86 -12.52
C LEU A 457 5.90 11.02 -11.64
N ARG A 458 6.15 11.44 -10.38
CA ARG A 458 6.94 10.63 -9.44
C ARG A 458 6.30 9.26 -9.24
N ARG A 459 5.00 9.25 -8.94
CA ARG A 459 4.25 8.01 -8.72
C ARG A 459 4.27 7.11 -9.95
N ARG A 460 4.20 7.66 -11.17
CA ARG A 460 4.39 6.93 -12.44
C ARG A 460 5.78 6.26 -12.51
N CYS A 461 6.83 6.99 -12.15
CA CYS A 461 8.20 6.46 -12.09
C CYS A 461 8.33 5.34 -11.04
N GLU A 462 7.71 5.50 -9.87
CA GLU A 462 7.77 4.55 -8.75
C GLU A 462 6.93 3.29 -8.95
N GLN A 463 6.03 3.24 -9.94
CA GLN A 463 5.16 2.07 -10.21
C GLN A 463 5.94 0.77 -10.39
N THR A 464 7.07 0.82 -11.11
CA THR A 464 7.93 -0.36 -11.31
C THR A 464 9.39 0.04 -11.28
N THR A 465 10.26 -0.92 -10.96
CA THR A 465 11.72 -0.70 -11.01
C THR A 465 12.19 -0.35 -12.43
N SER A 466 11.51 -0.83 -13.47
CA SER A 466 11.80 -0.49 -14.86
C SER A 466 11.47 0.98 -15.16
N ASN A 467 10.30 1.45 -14.71
CA ASN A 467 9.89 2.85 -14.88
C ASN A 467 10.84 3.80 -14.15
N MET A 468 11.19 3.48 -12.89
CA MET A 468 12.12 4.30 -12.11
C MET A 468 13.49 4.41 -12.81
N ASN A 469 13.97 3.31 -13.38
CA ASN A 469 15.19 3.32 -14.18
C ASN A 469 15.06 4.10 -15.49
N ALA A 470 13.89 4.11 -16.11
CA ALA A 470 13.64 4.91 -17.31
C ALA A 470 13.66 6.41 -17.00
N CYS A 471 12.98 6.85 -15.93
CA CYS A 471 12.98 8.24 -15.48
C CYS A 471 14.38 8.72 -15.09
N ASN A 472 15.11 7.96 -14.27
CA ASN A 472 16.46 8.34 -13.83
C ASN A 472 17.49 8.38 -14.97
N LYS A 473 17.29 7.60 -16.04
CA LYS A 473 18.18 7.60 -17.21
C LYS A 473 17.70 8.55 -18.32
N GLY A 474 16.72 9.40 -18.04
CA GLY A 474 16.19 10.36 -19.01
C GLY A 474 15.54 9.71 -20.23
N LYS A 475 14.90 8.55 -20.08
CA LYS A 475 14.20 7.82 -21.16
C LYS A 475 12.69 8.05 -21.18
N ASP A 476 12.11 8.64 -20.14
CA ASP A 476 10.68 8.97 -20.10
C ASP A 476 10.47 10.38 -20.66
N GLN A 477 9.76 10.46 -21.79
CA GLN A 477 9.57 11.70 -22.53
C GLN A 477 8.77 12.74 -21.73
N LEU A 478 7.69 12.35 -21.05
CA LEU A 478 6.83 13.28 -20.30
C LEU A 478 7.57 13.90 -19.12
N VAL A 479 8.40 13.10 -18.43
CA VAL A 479 9.24 13.57 -17.32
C VAL A 479 10.30 14.54 -17.81
N ASN A 480 11.00 14.21 -18.91
CA ASN A 480 12.02 15.08 -19.47
C ASN A 480 11.42 16.42 -19.95
N GLU A 481 10.34 16.38 -20.72
CA GLU A 481 9.64 17.60 -21.17
C GLU A 481 9.25 18.49 -19.99
N PHE A 482 8.71 17.91 -18.92
CA PHE A 482 8.33 18.69 -17.74
C PHE A 482 9.53 19.33 -17.03
N ILE A 483 10.65 18.61 -16.91
CA ILE A 483 11.88 19.16 -16.31
C ILE A 483 12.48 20.24 -17.20
N ASP A 484 12.52 20.03 -18.51
CA ASP A 484 13.04 20.99 -19.48
C ASP A 484 12.18 22.27 -19.47
N GLU A 485 10.85 22.14 -19.39
CA GLU A 485 9.92 23.27 -19.26
C GLU A 485 10.17 24.10 -17.98
N LEU A 486 10.40 23.45 -16.84
CA LEU A 486 10.69 24.14 -15.57
C LEU A 486 12.08 24.79 -15.58
N THR A 487 13.07 24.15 -16.20
CA THR A 487 14.48 24.59 -16.16
C THR A 487 14.87 25.51 -17.30
N ALA A 488 13.94 25.87 -18.19
CA ALA A 488 14.18 26.75 -19.34
C ALA A 488 14.44 28.23 -18.98
N CYS A 489 14.57 28.57 -17.70
CA CYS A 489 14.73 29.95 -17.21
C CYS A 489 16.07 30.19 -16.50
N SER A 490 16.56 31.43 -16.57
CA SER A 490 17.87 31.85 -16.02
C SER A 490 17.78 32.56 -14.66
N ASP A 491 16.59 33.01 -14.27
CA ASP A 491 16.43 33.90 -13.11
C ASP A 491 16.38 33.10 -11.81
N ASP A 492 16.91 33.67 -10.73
CA ASP A 492 16.95 33.04 -9.41
C ASP A 492 15.54 32.74 -8.86
N LYS A 493 14.58 33.65 -9.08
CA LYS A 493 13.16 33.43 -8.71
C LYS A 493 12.58 32.20 -9.41
N CYS A 494 12.88 32.04 -10.70
CA CYS A 494 12.38 30.89 -11.46
C CYS A 494 13.09 29.59 -11.07
N THR A 495 14.40 29.65 -10.80
CA THR A 495 15.18 28.50 -10.31
C THR A 495 14.68 28.05 -8.95
N LEU A 496 14.36 28.99 -8.05
CA LEU A 496 13.78 28.71 -6.74
C LEU A 496 12.46 27.96 -6.86
N GLU A 497 11.50 28.49 -7.62
CA GLU A 497 10.18 27.85 -7.81
C GLU A 497 10.30 26.48 -8.49
N SER A 498 11.20 26.34 -9.47
CA SER A 498 11.49 25.07 -10.12
C SER A 498 12.00 24.03 -9.14
N LEU A 499 12.96 24.39 -8.28
CA LEU A 499 13.47 23.50 -7.24
C LEU A 499 12.37 23.10 -6.27
N LYS A 500 11.52 24.04 -5.83
CA LYS A 500 10.40 23.72 -4.92
C LYS A 500 9.41 22.72 -5.54
N ILE A 501 9.07 22.86 -6.83
CA ILE A 501 8.22 21.92 -7.56
C ILE A 501 8.92 20.55 -7.70
N LEU A 502 10.21 20.54 -8.05
CA LEU A 502 10.99 19.33 -8.26
C LEU A 502 11.23 18.51 -6.97
N ILE A 503 11.02 19.08 -5.78
CA ILE A 503 10.97 18.30 -4.52
C ILE A 503 9.92 17.18 -4.61
N ASN A 504 8.81 17.39 -5.32
CA ASN A 504 7.80 16.36 -5.54
C ASN A 504 8.19 15.34 -6.63
N LEU A 505 9.27 15.57 -7.40
CA LEU A 505 9.80 14.69 -8.45
C LEU A 505 11.32 14.45 -8.29
N PRO A 506 11.76 13.68 -7.27
CA PRO A 506 13.16 13.47 -6.92
C PRO A 506 13.85 12.45 -7.85
N VAL A 507 14.05 12.81 -9.12
CA VAL A 507 14.80 12.03 -10.12
C VAL A 507 16.25 12.51 -10.26
N ASP A 508 17.12 11.69 -10.85
CA ASP A 508 18.56 12.03 -10.98
C ASP A 508 18.82 13.37 -11.71
N ALA A 509 17.99 13.77 -12.68
CA ALA A 509 18.08 15.07 -13.34
C ALA A 509 17.84 16.24 -12.36
N ALA A 510 16.83 16.13 -11.50
CA ALA A 510 16.52 17.14 -10.47
C ALA A 510 17.65 17.26 -9.43
N PHE A 511 18.25 16.12 -9.03
CA PHE A 511 19.40 16.14 -8.13
C PHE A 511 20.64 16.79 -8.76
N ASN A 512 20.86 16.61 -10.06
CA ASN A 512 21.97 17.28 -10.75
C ASN A 512 21.80 18.80 -10.75
N LEU A 513 20.58 19.30 -10.98
CA LEU A 513 20.24 20.72 -10.85
C LEU A 513 20.48 21.25 -9.43
N SER A 514 20.07 20.49 -8.41
CA SER A 514 20.33 20.88 -7.02
C SER A 514 21.83 20.94 -6.71
N LEU A 515 22.61 19.98 -7.24
CA LEU A 515 24.06 19.97 -7.05
C LEU A 515 24.73 21.15 -7.74
N SER A 516 24.25 21.63 -8.89
CA SER A 516 24.79 22.85 -9.51
C SER A 516 24.44 24.11 -8.74
N ALA A 517 23.27 24.16 -8.09
CA ALA A 517 22.79 25.32 -7.35
C ALA A 517 23.52 25.57 -6.02
N ILE A 518 23.97 24.52 -5.32
CA ILE A 518 24.66 24.68 -4.03
C ILE A 518 26.10 25.18 -4.18
N CYS A 519 26.59 25.98 -3.22
CA CYS A 519 27.99 26.47 -3.18
C CYS A 519 28.41 27.15 -4.50
N ASN A 520 27.47 27.80 -5.18
CA ASN A 520 27.68 28.60 -6.40
C ASN A 520 27.54 30.10 -6.05
N ALA A 521 28.37 30.94 -6.65
CA ALA A 521 28.32 32.40 -6.45
C ALA A 521 27.16 33.05 -7.21
N ASP A 522 26.69 32.43 -8.30
CA ASP A 522 25.64 32.99 -9.16
C ASP A 522 24.23 32.93 -8.54
N HIS A 523 24.05 32.19 -7.44
CA HIS A 523 22.74 31.94 -6.82
C HIS A 523 22.66 32.45 -5.38
N THR A 524 21.49 32.97 -5.05
CA THR A 524 21.09 33.44 -3.70
C THR A 524 21.06 32.30 -2.66
N SER A 525 21.06 32.67 -1.37
CA SER A 525 20.90 31.71 -0.25
C SER A 525 19.61 30.91 -0.38
N LYS A 526 18.48 31.56 -0.72
CA LYS A 526 17.15 30.92 -0.86
C LYS A 526 17.15 29.80 -1.91
N VAL A 527 17.80 30.01 -3.06
CA VAL A 527 17.94 28.98 -4.12
C VAL A 527 18.78 27.80 -3.62
N SER A 528 19.90 28.06 -2.96
CA SER A 528 20.76 27.02 -2.40
C SER A 528 20.08 26.23 -1.27
N GLU A 529 19.27 26.87 -0.44
CA GLU A 529 18.44 26.21 0.59
C GLU A 529 17.39 25.29 -0.03
N ALA A 530 16.67 25.74 -1.07
CA ALA A 530 15.73 24.89 -1.80
C ALA A 530 16.43 23.68 -2.46
N ALA A 531 17.63 23.89 -3.01
CA ALA A 531 18.45 22.82 -3.57
C ALA A 531 18.88 21.81 -2.49
N LEU A 532 19.26 22.27 -1.29
CA LEU A 532 19.59 21.39 -0.16
C LEU A 532 18.35 20.63 0.34
N LYS A 533 17.18 21.27 0.43
CA LYS A 533 15.90 20.61 0.77
C LYS A 533 15.60 19.47 -0.21
N LEU A 534 15.81 19.66 -1.52
CA LEU A 534 15.67 18.60 -2.53
C LEU A 534 16.74 17.50 -2.35
N LEU A 535 18.02 17.85 -2.17
CA LEU A 535 19.10 16.86 -1.96
C LEU A 535 18.90 15.99 -0.71
N ALA A 536 18.22 16.49 0.32
CA ALA A 536 17.87 15.72 1.51
C ALA A 536 16.98 14.49 1.23
N LEU A 537 16.22 14.50 0.13
CA LEU A 537 15.42 13.37 -0.31
C LEU A 537 16.26 12.25 -0.95
N ARG A 538 17.48 12.54 -1.42
CA ARG A 538 18.33 11.56 -2.09
C ARG A 538 18.76 10.44 -1.14
N ALA A 539 18.78 9.22 -1.65
CA ALA A 539 19.17 8.05 -0.87
C ALA A 539 20.66 8.11 -0.46
N PRO A 540 21.01 7.74 0.79
CA PRO A 540 22.39 7.81 1.31
C PRO A 540 23.45 7.08 0.50
N ASP A 541 23.09 6.02 -0.21
CA ASP A 541 23.96 5.20 -1.06
C ASP A 541 24.30 5.86 -2.41
N LYS A 542 23.57 6.92 -2.78
CA LYS A 542 23.74 7.64 -4.05
C LYS A 542 24.60 8.90 -3.92
N HIS A 543 24.99 9.28 -2.70
CA HIS A 543 25.90 10.39 -2.48
C HIS A 543 27.33 9.96 -2.76
N ASP A 544 27.92 10.51 -3.82
CA ASP A 544 29.30 10.24 -4.15
C ASP A 544 30.27 11.10 -3.29
N SER A 545 31.57 10.77 -3.36
CA SER A 545 32.58 11.50 -2.58
C SER A 545 32.66 12.99 -2.97
N ALA A 546 32.35 13.34 -4.21
CA ALA A 546 32.33 14.73 -4.68
C ALA A 546 31.20 15.52 -4.02
N THR A 547 29.98 14.96 -3.99
CA THR A 547 28.82 15.52 -3.30
C THR A 547 29.11 15.74 -1.82
N ILE A 548 29.67 14.74 -1.14
CA ILE A 548 30.01 14.83 0.28
C ILE A 548 31.00 15.97 0.54
N LYS A 549 32.05 16.12 -0.29
CA LYS A 549 33.02 17.21 -0.16
C LYS A 549 32.35 18.57 -0.36
N LYS A 550 31.42 18.69 -1.30
CA LYS A 550 30.67 19.93 -1.56
C LYS A 550 29.79 20.31 -0.37
N LEU A 551 29.05 19.35 0.19
CA LEU A 551 28.24 19.55 1.40
C LEU A 551 29.08 19.93 2.62
N VAL A 552 30.27 19.33 2.78
CA VAL A 552 31.20 19.71 3.86
C VAL A 552 31.70 21.15 3.70
N ARG A 553 31.88 21.64 2.46
CA ARG A 553 32.24 23.05 2.22
C ARG A 553 31.12 24.01 2.60
N VAL A 554 29.87 23.66 2.27
CA VAL A 554 28.68 24.43 2.69
C VAL A 554 28.60 24.46 4.23
N PHE A 555 28.68 23.30 4.88
CA PHE A 555 28.66 23.23 6.35
C PHE A 555 29.80 24.03 7.00
N ARG A 556 30.98 24.08 6.39
CA ARG A 556 32.13 24.82 6.93
C ARG A 556 32.16 26.30 6.57
N ASN A 557 31.18 26.79 5.81
CA ASN A 557 31.17 28.14 5.28
C ASN A 557 32.48 28.50 4.53
N VAL A 558 32.91 27.65 3.59
CA VAL A 558 34.12 27.85 2.75
C VAL A 558 33.79 27.81 1.25
N CYS A 559 32.57 28.16 0.91
CA CYS A 559 32.12 28.36 -0.47
C CYS A 559 32.59 29.73 -0.98
N GLN A 560 32.44 29.98 -2.30
CA GLN A 560 32.79 31.28 -2.89
C GLN A 560 31.92 32.40 -2.31
N ARG A 561 30.60 32.16 -2.22
CA ARG A 561 29.66 32.92 -1.39
C ARG A 561 29.65 32.33 0.01
N GLN A 562 29.62 33.18 1.04
CA GLN A 562 29.44 32.73 2.41
C GLN A 562 28.09 32.01 2.56
N SER A 563 28.11 30.84 3.16
CA SER A 563 26.93 30.02 3.42
C SER A 563 26.20 30.50 4.67
N SER A 564 24.88 30.63 4.58
CA SER A 564 24.02 30.98 5.71
C SER A 564 24.00 29.87 6.78
N ARG A 565 23.51 30.20 7.98
CA ARG A 565 23.25 29.21 9.03
C ARG A 565 22.29 28.13 8.53
N SER A 566 21.20 28.53 7.88
CA SER A 566 20.17 27.61 7.39
C SER A 566 20.72 26.63 6.35
N GLU A 567 21.58 27.10 5.43
CA GLU A 567 22.33 26.26 4.49
C GLU A 567 23.26 25.27 5.22
N SER A 568 23.98 25.74 6.25
CA SER A 568 24.87 24.91 7.06
C SER A 568 24.11 23.79 7.77
N LEU A 569 22.95 24.10 8.38
CA LEU A 569 22.13 23.13 9.10
C LEU A 569 21.52 22.08 8.16
N LEU A 570 21.00 22.52 7.01
CA LEU A 570 20.49 21.60 5.98
C LEU A 570 21.60 20.68 5.45
N ALA A 571 22.78 21.21 5.17
CA ALA A 571 23.93 20.40 4.75
C ALA A 571 24.34 19.38 5.82
N LEU A 572 24.30 19.78 7.10
CA LEU A 572 24.56 18.88 8.22
C LEU A 572 23.57 17.71 8.25
N ASP A 573 22.28 17.96 8.12
CA ASP A 573 21.25 16.92 8.14
C ASP A 573 21.47 15.87 7.04
N ILE A 574 21.82 16.32 5.83
CA ILE A 574 22.14 15.44 4.69
C ILE A 574 23.39 14.60 4.99
N LEU A 575 24.44 15.23 5.56
CA LEU A 575 25.67 14.55 5.94
C LEU A 575 25.43 13.50 7.02
N LEU A 576 24.67 13.82 8.08
CA LEU A 576 24.34 12.90 9.16
C LEU A 576 23.53 11.70 8.66
N LYS A 577 22.58 11.92 7.75
CA LYS A 577 21.82 10.84 7.09
C LYS A 577 22.74 9.89 6.28
N SER A 578 23.88 10.39 5.81
CA SER A 578 24.86 9.66 4.99
C SER A 578 25.99 8.99 5.80
N VAL A 579 26.07 9.21 7.10
CA VAL A 579 27.09 8.60 7.99
C VAL A 579 27.11 7.05 7.95
N PRO A 580 25.95 6.34 7.95
CA PRO A 580 25.95 4.88 7.94
C PRO A 580 26.63 4.26 6.71
N THR A 581 26.56 4.94 5.56
CA THR A 581 27.18 4.51 4.29
C THR A 581 28.60 5.08 4.14
N HIS A 582 28.87 6.28 4.67
CA HIS A 582 30.15 6.99 4.52
C HIS A 582 30.74 7.41 5.88
N GLN A 583 31.47 6.51 6.52
CA GLN A 583 32.10 6.74 7.83
C GLN A 583 33.11 7.91 7.87
N SER A 584 33.66 8.34 6.73
CA SER A 584 34.57 9.51 6.70
C SER A 584 33.88 10.82 7.11
N ILE A 585 32.54 10.89 6.99
CA ILE A 585 31.77 12.11 7.27
C ILE A 585 31.93 12.56 8.71
N GLY A 586 31.83 11.65 9.69
CA GLY A 586 31.97 12.05 11.10
C GLY A 586 33.35 12.63 11.39
N THR A 587 34.39 12.13 10.70
CA THR A 587 35.74 12.70 10.82
C THR A 587 35.80 14.13 10.25
N TYR A 588 35.13 14.41 9.13
CA TYR A 588 35.08 15.77 8.57
C TYR A 588 34.30 16.73 9.46
N LEU A 589 33.17 16.29 10.01
CA LEU A 589 32.34 17.08 10.91
C LEU A 589 33.09 17.43 12.19
N LEU A 590 33.64 16.44 12.90
CA LEU A 590 34.36 16.65 14.17
C LEU A 590 35.65 17.46 14.01
N ARG A 591 36.30 17.42 12.84
CA ARG A 591 37.45 18.30 12.55
C ARG A 591 37.08 19.77 12.39
N SER A 592 35.80 20.07 12.22
CA SER A 592 35.31 21.44 12.13
C SER A 592 35.03 22.03 13.51
N GLU A 593 35.06 21.22 14.59
CA GLU A 593 34.88 21.70 15.96
C GLU A 593 36.03 22.64 16.36
N THR A 594 35.67 23.81 16.91
CA THR A 594 36.60 24.79 17.47
C THR A 594 36.40 24.91 18.99
N ASN A 595 37.37 25.51 19.68
CA ASN A 595 37.27 25.73 21.13
C ASN A 595 36.31 26.87 21.50
N ASN A 596 36.17 27.85 20.61
CA ASN A 596 35.25 28.96 20.73
C ASN A 596 34.43 29.00 19.43
N PRO A 597 33.18 28.50 19.43
CA PRO A 597 32.37 28.46 18.23
C PRO A 597 31.85 29.86 17.88
N ASP A 598 32.06 30.28 16.63
CA ASP A 598 31.59 31.58 16.14
C ASP A 598 30.04 31.65 16.10
N ASP A 599 29.39 30.52 15.80
CA ASP A 599 27.93 30.40 15.77
C ASP A 599 27.46 29.39 16.83
N GLN A 600 27.00 29.88 17.98
CA GLN A 600 26.54 29.04 19.09
C GLN A 600 25.28 28.24 18.73
N GLU A 601 24.35 28.83 17.98
CA GLU A 601 23.09 28.21 17.54
C GLU A 601 23.37 27.01 16.63
N LYS A 602 24.28 27.18 15.66
CA LYS A 602 24.70 26.10 14.75
C LYS A 602 25.31 24.91 15.48
N TRP A 603 26.18 25.17 16.45
CA TRP A 603 26.86 24.10 17.17
C TRP A 603 25.96 23.43 18.20
N ALA A 604 25.03 24.14 18.83
CA ALA A 604 24.02 23.53 19.70
C ALA A 604 23.13 22.57 18.90
N TYR A 605 22.62 23.03 17.76
CA TYR A 605 21.88 22.19 16.82
C TYR A 605 22.69 20.96 16.39
N PHE A 606 23.98 21.12 16.10
CA PHE A 606 24.84 20.02 15.68
C PHE A 606 24.89 18.85 16.69
N TYR A 607 25.03 19.15 17.99
CA TYR A 607 25.07 18.10 19.01
C TYR A 607 23.72 17.44 19.21
N ASP A 608 22.64 18.23 19.16
CA ASP A 608 21.29 17.72 19.27
C ASP A 608 20.93 16.83 18.07
N ALA A 609 21.31 17.22 16.85
CA ALA A 609 21.15 16.40 15.64
C ALA A 609 21.92 15.07 15.69
N ILE A 610 23.14 15.07 16.26
CA ILE A 610 23.86 13.82 16.55
C ILE A 610 23.09 12.96 17.55
N ASN A 611 22.58 13.54 18.64
CA ASN A 611 21.81 12.78 19.63
C ASN A 611 20.51 12.22 19.04
N ALA A 612 19.79 13.00 18.24
CA ALA A 612 18.58 12.60 17.53
C ALA A 612 18.85 11.42 16.58
N THR A 613 19.92 11.48 15.79
CA THR A 613 20.29 10.40 14.86
C THR A 613 20.72 9.12 15.58
N ARG A 614 21.43 9.24 16.72
CA ARG A 614 21.79 8.10 17.59
C ARG A 614 20.55 7.42 18.17
N ALA A 615 19.54 8.19 18.57
CA ALA A 615 18.28 7.64 19.10
C ALA A 615 17.47 6.88 18.03
N LYS A 616 17.56 7.30 16.77
CA LYS A 616 16.85 6.69 15.63
C LYS A 616 17.47 5.37 15.17
N LEU A 617 18.80 5.26 15.11
CA LEU A 617 19.52 4.11 14.55
C LEU A 617 20.61 3.55 15.49
N GLU A 618 20.43 2.33 15.97
CA GLU A 618 21.36 1.66 16.91
C GLU A 618 22.79 1.55 16.37
N LYS A 619 22.96 1.25 15.06
CA LYS A 619 24.29 1.19 14.41
C LYS A 619 25.02 2.54 14.41
N VAL A 620 24.29 3.64 14.42
CA VAL A 620 24.85 5.01 14.41
C VAL A 620 25.33 5.40 15.81
N ASP A 621 24.66 4.93 16.87
CA ASP A 621 25.09 5.15 18.25
C ASP A 621 26.47 4.55 18.53
N GLU A 622 26.67 3.29 18.16
CA GLU A 622 27.97 2.62 18.33
C GLU A 622 29.08 3.36 17.58
N TYR A 623 28.82 3.77 16.35
CA TYR A 623 29.77 4.53 15.53
C TYR A 623 30.24 5.82 16.21
N TRP A 624 29.31 6.67 16.68
CA TRP A 624 29.66 7.93 17.33
C TRP A 624 30.38 7.73 18.66
N ARG A 625 29.98 6.71 19.43
CA ARG A 625 30.64 6.34 20.70
C ARG A 625 32.10 5.94 20.47
N LEU A 626 32.36 5.12 19.45
CA LEU A 626 33.73 4.73 19.08
C LEU A 626 34.53 5.92 18.55
N LEU A 627 33.92 6.79 17.74
CA LEU A 627 34.58 7.96 17.17
C LEU A 627 35.01 8.97 18.25
N ARG A 628 34.20 9.19 19.29
CA ARG A 628 34.53 10.07 20.42
C ARG A 628 35.63 9.53 21.36
N ASN A 629 35.98 8.24 21.26
CA ASN A 629 37.07 7.66 22.05
C ASN A 629 38.47 8.04 21.52
N PHE A 630 38.58 8.45 20.25
CA PHE A 630 39.84 8.90 19.69
C PHE A 630 40.29 10.20 20.38
N ARG A 631 41.58 10.28 20.74
CA ARG A 631 42.16 11.43 21.46
C ARG A 631 41.88 12.78 20.79
N VAL A 632 41.87 12.82 19.45
CA VAL A 632 41.64 14.03 18.63
C VAL A 632 40.18 14.48 18.66
N PHE A 633 39.24 13.60 18.98
CA PHE A 633 37.79 13.85 18.90
C PHE A 633 37.09 13.79 20.26
N ARG A 634 37.85 13.85 21.35
CA ARG A 634 37.26 13.86 22.69
C ARG A 634 36.30 15.05 22.82
N PRO A 635 35.15 14.87 23.51
CA PRO A 635 34.20 15.95 23.74
C PRO A 635 34.88 17.14 24.41
N ASN A 636 34.66 18.34 23.90
CA ASN A 636 35.16 19.57 24.52
C ASN A 636 34.15 20.07 25.57
N TRP A 637 34.62 20.53 26.73
CA TRP A 637 33.75 21.05 27.78
C TRP A 637 33.07 22.36 27.41
N ALA A 638 33.69 23.20 26.57
CA ALA A 638 33.09 24.45 26.08
C ALA A 638 31.79 24.21 25.26
N GLN A 639 31.67 23.03 24.66
CA GLN A 639 30.48 22.63 23.88
C GLN A 639 29.27 22.34 24.78
N ARG A 640 29.47 22.15 26.09
CA ARG A 640 28.39 21.92 27.06
C ARG A 640 27.83 23.20 27.67
N SER A 641 28.41 24.36 27.34
CA SER A 641 28.04 25.68 27.86
C SER A 641 27.58 26.63 26.76
N LEU A 642 27.09 26.11 25.62
CA LEU A 642 26.53 26.93 24.54
C LEU A 642 25.21 27.56 25.00
N ILE A 643 25.01 28.83 24.67
CA ILE A 643 23.78 29.57 24.92
C ILE A 643 23.05 29.64 23.57
N ALA A 644 22.06 28.77 23.39
CA ALA A 644 21.36 28.62 22.12
C ALA A 644 19.97 28.00 22.29
N SER A 645 19.06 28.30 21.36
CA SER A 645 17.67 27.79 21.33
C SER A 645 17.42 26.76 20.24
N SER A 646 18.25 26.73 19.18
CA SER A 646 18.20 25.77 18.07
C SER A 646 18.42 24.34 18.55
N ASN A 647 17.65 23.39 18.00
CA ASN A 647 17.62 22.02 18.47
C ASN A 647 17.14 21.06 17.37
N ALA A 648 17.58 19.81 17.45
CA ALA A 648 17.02 18.69 16.71
C ALA A 648 16.73 17.51 17.65
N GLN A 649 15.53 16.95 17.55
CA GLN A 649 15.09 15.87 18.42
C GLN A 649 14.36 14.79 17.64
N ASN A 650 14.63 13.53 18.00
CA ASN A 650 13.90 12.38 17.49
C ASN A 650 13.25 11.60 18.64
N ILE A 651 11.93 11.42 18.59
CA ILE A 651 11.14 10.75 19.63
C ILE A 651 10.45 9.54 19.03
N ARG A 652 10.61 8.38 19.66
CA ARG A 652 9.83 7.19 19.30
C ARG A 652 8.41 7.33 19.87
N ALA A 653 7.46 7.73 19.03
CA ALA A 653 6.08 7.99 19.41
C ALA A 653 5.28 6.69 19.65
N ALA A 654 5.47 5.68 18.82
CA ALA A 654 4.75 4.40 18.94
C ALA A 654 5.52 3.21 18.34
N ASP A 655 5.23 2.02 18.86
CA ASP A 655 5.65 0.72 18.29
C ASP A 655 4.39 -0.12 17.98
N LEU A 656 4.11 -0.29 16.69
CA LEU A 656 2.92 -0.96 16.16
C LEU A 656 3.34 -2.22 15.39
N GLY A 657 3.75 -3.24 16.14
CA GLY A 657 4.03 -4.57 15.60
C GLY A 657 5.34 -4.64 14.80
N THR A 658 5.29 -4.32 13.51
CA THR A 658 6.46 -4.19 12.62
C THR A 658 6.75 -2.75 12.24
N PHE A 659 5.84 -1.82 12.55
CA PHE A 659 6.06 -0.40 12.35
C PHE A 659 6.58 0.27 13.60
N LYS A 660 7.44 1.26 13.40
CA LYS A 660 7.85 2.20 14.43
C LYS A 660 7.56 3.60 13.93
N ILE A 661 6.82 4.38 14.71
CA ILE A 661 6.49 5.76 14.39
C ILE A 661 7.42 6.67 15.18
N PHE A 662 8.00 7.65 14.50
CA PHE A 662 8.90 8.63 15.06
C PHE A 662 8.37 10.03 14.80
N PHE A 663 8.51 10.89 15.79
CA PHE A 663 8.36 12.33 15.63
C PHE A 663 9.77 12.92 15.56
N ASP A 664 10.08 13.59 14.45
CA ASP A 664 11.33 14.34 14.25
C ASP A 664 10.99 15.83 14.33
N SER A 665 11.59 16.55 15.27
CA SER A 665 11.46 18.01 15.36
C SER A 665 12.83 18.63 15.12
N ARG A 666 12.89 19.64 14.26
CA ARG A 666 14.10 20.42 13.98
C ARG A 666 13.75 21.89 13.97
N GLU A 667 14.38 22.63 14.87
CA GLU A 667 14.06 24.03 15.11
C GLU A 667 15.35 24.85 15.01
N GLU A 668 15.26 25.95 14.28
CA GLU A 668 16.31 26.91 14.05
C GLU A 668 15.86 28.27 14.58
N PHE A 669 16.73 28.86 15.40
CA PHE A 669 16.55 30.18 15.97
C PHE A 669 17.66 31.12 15.48
N ALA A 670 17.29 32.38 15.29
CA ALA A 670 18.25 33.47 15.11
C ALA A 670 18.89 33.84 16.45
N ASN A 671 19.91 34.70 16.40
CA ASN A 671 20.51 35.25 17.61
C ASN A 671 19.44 35.98 18.45
N GLY A 672 19.56 35.97 19.78
CA GLY A 672 18.53 36.53 20.68
C GLY A 672 17.34 35.59 20.94
N GLY A 673 17.29 34.42 20.29
CA GLY A 673 16.24 33.41 20.53
C GLY A 673 14.96 33.64 19.72
N LEU A 674 15.06 34.35 18.60
CA LEU A 674 13.95 34.55 17.67
C LEU A 674 13.73 33.33 16.78
N PHE A 675 12.47 32.96 16.57
CA PHE A 675 12.12 31.85 15.71
C PHE A 675 12.47 32.16 14.26
N LYS A 676 13.15 31.22 13.57
CA LYS A 676 13.47 31.34 12.15
C LYS A 676 12.83 30.22 11.32
N ARG A 677 12.96 28.98 11.79
CA ARG A 677 12.44 27.81 11.07
C ARG A 677 12.12 26.64 12.00
N SER A 678 11.05 25.92 11.69
CA SER A 678 10.73 24.63 12.28
C SER A 678 10.31 23.61 11.24
N VAL A 679 10.75 22.38 11.43
CA VAL A 679 10.34 21.21 10.67
C VAL A 679 9.89 20.15 11.65
N PHE A 680 8.61 19.78 11.57
CA PHE A 680 8.05 18.68 12.33
C PHE A 680 7.63 17.55 11.39
N ASP A 681 8.29 16.39 11.49
CA ASP A 681 8.03 15.21 10.68
C ASP A 681 7.40 14.08 11.49
N VAL A 682 6.43 13.39 10.88
CA VAL A 682 5.93 12.09 11.34
C VAL A 682 6.42 11.01 10.38
N ASP A 683 7.38 10.25 10.86
CA ASP A 683 8.07 9.21 10.13
C ASP A 683 7.59 7.82 10.53
N MET A 684 7.40 6.94 9.54
CA MET A 684 7.12 5.53 9.75
C MET A 684 8.26 4.67 9.23
N LEU A 685 8.83 3.83 10.10
CA LEU A 685 9.81 2.80 9.74
C LEU A 685 9.12 1.42 9.66
N PHE A 686 9.32 0.71 8.55
CA PHE A 686 8.79 -0.64 8.32
C PHE A 686 9.86 -1.62 7.79
N GLY A 687 9.78 -2.87 8.26
CA GLY A 687 10.53 -4.00 7.68
C GLY A 687 12.05 -3.79 7.69
N LEU A 688 12.68 -3.85 6.50
CA LEU A 688 14.12 -3.65 6.27
C LEU A 688 14.56 -2.18 6.43
N ASN A 689 14.05 -1.45 7.42
CA ASN A 689 14.29 -0.02 7.66
C ASN A 689 13.87 0.89 6.48
N ARG A 690 12.78 0.56 5.78
CA ARG A 690 12.18 1.50 4.82
C ARG A 690 11.49 2.62 5.60
N LEU A 691 11.91 3.85 5.34
CA LEU A 691 11.36 5.07 5.93
C LEU A 691 10.30 5.63 4.97
N SER A 692 9.08 5.84 5.49
CA SER A 692 8.00 6.52 4.78
C SER A 692 7.63 7.78 5.57
N HIS A 693 7.69 8.94 4.92
CA HIS A 693 7.26 10.20 5.51
C HIS A 693 5.73 10.30 5.39
N LEU A 694 5.03 10.38 6.52
CA LEU A 694 3.57 10.43 6.56
C LEU A 694 3.05 11.85 6.53
N PHE A 695 3.67 12.72 7.32
CA PHE A 695 3.29 14.11 7.50
C PHE A 695 4.55 14.94 7.77
N GLN A 696 4.60 16.16 7.23
CA GLN A 696 5.59 17.16 7.60
C GLN A 696 4.93 18.53 7.62
N LEU A 697 5.19 19.30 8.67
CA LEU A 697 4.87 20.71 8.73
C LEU A 697 6.16 21.51 8.80
N ASN A 698 6.40 22.33 7.80
CA ASN A 698 7.49 23.31 7.80
C ASN A 698 6.90 24.68 8.09
N LEU A 699 7.51 25.40 9.00
CA LEU A 699 7.23 26.79 9.30
C LEU A 699 8.53 27.57 9.08
N ASP A 700 8.49 28.58 8.23
CA ASP A 700 9.64 29.42 7.89
C ASP A 700 9.26 30.89 8.15
N SER A 701 10.17 31.68 8.75
CA SER A 701 10.00 33.12 8.97
C SER A 701 11.29 33.90 8.73
N THR A 702 11.17 35.08 8.12
CA THR A 702 12.28 36.00 7.81
C THR A 702 11.96 37.41 8.31
N GLY A 703 12.99 38.22 8.60
CA GLY A 703 12.85 39.64 8.96
C GLY A 703 12.23 39.94 10.35
N LEU A 704 11.84 38.95 11.15
CA LEU A 704 11.19 39.19 12.46
C LEU A 704 12.07 39.90 13.49
N ALA A 705 13.40 39.80 13.35
CA ALA A 705 14.35 40.44 14.27
C ALA A 705 14.36 41.97 14.15
N GLU A 706 14.25 42.47 12.91
CA GLU A 706 14.25 43.90 12.62
C GLU A 706 13.03 44.61 13.24
N SER A 707 11.89 43.91 13.36
CA SER A 707 10.65 44.46 13.94
C SER A 707 10.67 44.61 15.46
N LEU A 708 11.47 43.83 16.17
CA LEU A 708 11.52 43.85 17.64
C LEU A 708 12.62 44.77 18.19
N GLY A 709 13.35 45.45 17.29
CA GLY A 709 14.42 46.38 17.66
C GLY A 709 15.71 45.70 18.12
N GLY A 710 15.89 44.41 17.81
CA GLY A 710 17.15 43.71 18.05
C GLY A 710 18.23 44.25 17.11
N SER A 711 19.39 44.62 17.64
CA SER A 711 20.57 44.87 16.81
C SER A 711 21.07 43.54 16.27
N GLU A 712 21.14 43.39 14.94
CA GLU A 712 22.16 42.50 14.39
C GLU A 712 23.52 43.13 14.74
N ASP A 713 24.12 42.73 15.86
CA ASP A 713 25.46 43.20 16.24
C ASP A 713 26.48 42.74 15.19
N GLU A 714 26.90 43.69 14.35
CA GLU A 714 28.27 44.12 14.04
C GLU A 714 29.39 43.04 14.06
N GLY A 715 29.13 41.87 13.47
CA GLY A 715 30.13 40.83 13.19
C GLY A 715 30.36 40.53 11.72
N GLU A 716 29.56 41.13 10.83
CA GLU A 716 29.75 41.08 9.39
C GLU A 716 30.54 42.32 8.99
N ASP A 717 31.82 42.13 8.63
CA ASP A 717 32.68 43.18 8.09
C ASP A 717 31.91 44.02 7.04
N GLU A 718 32.08 45.34 7.10
CA GLU A 718 31.40 46.41 6.33
C GLU A 718 31.51 46.35 4.79
N GLN A 719 31.61 45.17 4.16
CA GLN A 719 31.74 45.01 2.71
C GLN A 719 30.49 44.51 1.99
N ASP A 720 29.46 44.03 2.68
CA ASP A 720 28.21 43.59 2.04
C ASP A 720 27.15 44.69 2.08
N LYS A 721 27.31 45.69 1.19
CA LYS A 721 26.29 46.72 0.89
C LYS A 721 25.13 46.24 0.02
N ASP A 722 25.00 44.91 -0.16
CA ASP A 722 23.89 44.27 -0.85
C ASP A 722 23.08 43.39 0.12
N LYS A 723 22.93 43.80 1.39
CA LYS A 723 21.80 43.32 2.21
C LYS A 723 20.52 43.88 1.56
N GLU A 724 19.92 43.10 0.66
CA GLU A 724 18.47 43.18 0.45
C GLU A 724 17.85 43.11 1.85
N GLU A 725 17.26 44.21 2.32
CA GLU A 725 16.43 44.23 3.52
C GLU A 725 15.50 43.01 3.42
N GLU A 726 15.70 41.98 4.25
CA GLU A 726 14.91 40.76 4.13
C GLU A 726 13.47 41.10 4.48
N GLU A 727 12.62 41.25 3.47
CA GLU A 727 11.22 41.56 3.67
C GLU A 727 10.61 40.56 4.67
N MET A 728 9.98 41.12 5.71
CA MET A 728 9.35 40.34 6.77
C MET A 728 8.32 39.40 6.19
N SER A 729 8.47 38.11 6.43
CA SER A 729 7.50 37.13 5.94
C SER A 729 7.43 35.93 6.85
N ALA A 730 6.28 35.26 6.87
CA ALA A 730 6.14 33.93 7.44
C ALA A 730 5.32 33.04 6.53
N SER A 731 5.73 31.78 6.42
CA SER A 731 5.06 30.80 5.58
C SER A 731 5.02 29.43 6.21
N ALA A 732 4.04 28.62 5.79
CA ALA A 732 3.93 27.23 6.15
C ALA A 732 3.86 26.34 4.90
N GLN A 733 4.58 25.21 4.94
CA GLN A 733 4.49 24.18 3.93
C GLN A 733 4.06 22.87 4.56
N LEU A 734 3.01 22.28 4.01
CA LEU A 734 2.51 20.96 4.40
C LEU A 734 3.02 19.90 3.42
N MET A 735 3.44 18.76 3.98
CA MET A 735 3.57 17.52 3.23
C MET A 735 2.65 16.46 3.81
N LEU A 736 1.93 15.76 2.95
CA LEU A 736 1.12 14.60 3.32
C LEU A 736 1.45 13.44 2.36
N LEU A 737 1.80 12.27 2.90
CA LEU A 737 2.12 11.06 2.11
C LEU A 737 3.08 11.32 0.93
N ASN A 738 4.18 12.03 1.21
CA ASN A 738 5.19 12.47 0.25
C ASN A 738 4.69 13.43 -0.86
N HIS A 739 3.51 14.03 -0.75
CA HIS A 739 3.10 15.15 -1.58
C HIS A 739 3.27 16.44 -0.78
N ARG A 740 4.10 17.37 -1.25
CA ARG A 740 4.18 18.72 -0.69
C ARG A 740 3.21 19.63 -1.40
N SER A 741 2.49 20.44 -0.64
CA SER A 741 1.70 21.55 -1.18
C SER A 741 2.57 22.80 -1.35
N PRO A 742 2.17 23.76 -2.19
CA PRO A 742 2.80 25.07 -2.25
C PRO A 742 2.82 25.77 -0.89
N ASP A 743 3.79 26.67 -0.70
CA ASP A 743 3.93 27.44 0.53
C ASP A 743 2.71 28.34 0.72
N ARG A 744 2.15 28.34 1.94
CA ARG A 744 1.09 29.25 2.36
C ARG A 744 1.73 30.40 3.12
N VAL A 745 1.76 31.57 2.52
CA VAL A 745 2.24 32.81 3.15
C VAL A 745 1.16 33.30 4.12
N PHE A 746 1.55 33.51 5.38
CA PHE A 746 0.66 34.07 6.41
C PHE A 746 0.61 35.59 6.36
N PHE A 747 1.75 36.21 6.11
CA PHE A 747 1.90 37.64 5.90
C PHE A 747 3.19 37.93 5.12
N GLU A 748 3.17 39.02 4.37
CA GLU A 748 4.34 39.62 3.72
C GLU A 748 4.37 41.12 4.03
N GLY A 749 5.48 41.58 4.59
CA GLY A 749 5.66 42.94 5.11
C GLY A 749 4.99 43.21 6.46
N TYR A 750 5.34 44.37 7.03
CA TYR A 750 4.90 44.78 8.36
C TYR A 750 3.39 45.01 8.48
N SER A 751 2.76 45.55 7.42
CA SER A 751 1.32 45.87 7.44
C SER A 751 0.45 44.62 7.57
N GLU A 752 0.80 43.56 6.85
CA GLU A 752 0.07 42.30 6.93
C GLU A 752 0.32 41.57 8.24
N LEU A 753 1.57 41.59 8.73
CA LEU A 753 1.91 41.07 10.06
C LEU A 753 1.03 41.73 11.14
N MET A 754 0.96 43.07 11.16
CA MET A 754 0.13 43.77 12.12
C MET A 754 -1.36 43.41 11.97
N SER A 755 -1.86 43.24 10.75
CA SER A 755 -3.22 42.76 10.52
C SER A 755 -3.45 41.38 11.13
N VAL A 756 -2.50 40.46 10.98
CA VAL A 756 -2.55 39.12 11.60
C VAL A 756 -2.52 39.20 13.12
N VAL A 757 -1.64 40.04 13.69
CA VAL A 757 -1.53 40.24 15.15
C VAL A 757 -2.83 40.83 15.72
N TRP A 758 -3.43 41.82 15.07
CA TRP A 758 -4.72 42.38 15.51
C TRP A 758 -5.89 41.40 15.36
N GLY A 759 -5.79 40.45 14.44
CA GLY A 759 -6.75 39.35 14.25
C GLY A 759 -6.56 38.18 15.22
N ALA A 760 -5.43 38.10 15.92
CA ALA A 760 -5.06 37.02 16.83
C ALA A 760 -5.79 37.12 18.17
N ASN A 761 -7.09 36.82 18.16
CA ASN A 761 -7.99 36.90 19.32
C ASN A 761 -8.17 35.58 20.09
N GLY A 762 -7.38 34.55 19.77
CA GLY A 762 -7.49 33.21 20.35
C GLY A 762 -8.62 32.35 19.81
N ALA A 763 -9.43 32.81 18.86
CA ALA A 763 -10.49 31.99 18.25
C ALA A 763 -9.88 30.88 17.37
N SER A 764 -10.44 29.67 17.48
CA SER A 764 -10.01 28.53 16.67
C SER A 764 -10.65 28.55 15.29
N ALA A 765 -9.84 28.39 14.24
CA ALA A 765 -10.27 28.31 12.85
C ALA A 765 -9.76 27.03 12.18
N LYS A 766 -10.54 26.47 11.25
CA LYS A 766 -10.11 25.36 10.40
C LYS A 766 -9.12 25.88 9.36
N LEU A 767 -7.87 25.46 9.46
CA LEU A 767 -6.79 25.87 8.55
C LEU A 767 -6.67 24.95 7.34
N HIS A 768 -6.96 23.65 7.52
CA HIS A 768 -6.74 22.65 6.47
C HIS A 768 -7.64 21.43 6.64
N GLU A 769 -8.09 20.84 5.52
CA GLU A 769 -8.86 19.60 5.49
C GLU A 769 -8.47 18.75 4.28
N ASP A 770 -8.01 17.53 4.53
CA ASP A 770 -7.71 16.54 3.49
C ASP A 770 -8.33 15.17 3.82
N ASN A 771 -9.05 14.62 2.86
CA ASN A 771 -9.50 13.23 2.86
C ASN A 771 -8.79 12.48 1.72
N VAL A 772 -8.07 11.41 2.05
CA VAL A 772 -7.18 10.72 1.11
C VAL A 772 -7.39 9.21 1.16
N VAL A 773 -7.30 8.55 0.00
CA VAL A 773 -7.24 7.08 -0.07
C VAL A 773 -5.79 6.63 -0.20
N PHE A 774 -5.22 6.17 0.91
CA PHE A 774 -3.83 5.69 0.95
C PHE A 774 -3.68 4.24 0.48
N ARG A 775 -4.77 3.47 0.39
CA ARG A 775 -4.76 2.10 -0.13
C ARG A 775 -6.06 1.80 -0.87
N HIS A 776 -5.96 1.33 -2.11
CA HIS A 776 -7.09 0.76 -2.84
C HIS A 776 -6.68 -0.54 -3.52
N PHE A 777 -7.27 -1.65 -3.08
CA PHE A 777 -7.14 -2.96 -3.69
C PHE A 777 -8.50 -3.51 -4.10
N THR A 778 -8.63 -3.93 -5.35
CA THR A 778 -9.78 -4.70 -5.82
C THR A 778 -9.30 -5.83 -6.69
N ASN A 779 -9.75 -7.04 -6.39
CA ASN A 779 -9.47 -8.21 -7.19
C ASN A 779 -10.51 -9.30 -6.98
N SER A 780 -10.80 -10.03 -8.04
CA SER A 780 -11.57 -11.26 -7.97
C SER A 780 -10.65 -12.46 -8.10
N LEU A 781 -10.74 -13.35 -7.11
CA LEU A 781 -9.90 -14.52 -6.97
C LEU A 781 -10.74 -15.79 -7.14
N PRO A 782 -10.37 -16.69 -8.05
CA PRO A 782 -11.02 -17.98 -8.16
C PRO A 782 -10.58 -18.89 -7.01
N LEU A 783 -11.51 -19.43 -6.24
CA LEU A 783 -11.19 -20.38 -5.17
C LEU A 783 -11.30 -21.82 -5.68
N ILE A 784 -10.50 -22.71 -5.09
CA ILE A 784 -10.47 -24.12 -5.47
C ILE A 784 -11.73 -24.90 -5.05
N SER A 785 -12.53 -24.30 -4.17
CA SER A 785 -13.85 -24.76 -3.78
C SER A 785 -14.93 -24.57 -4.86
N GLY A 786 -14.62 -23.92 -5.99
CA GLY A 786 -15.52 -23.75 -7.13
C GLY A 786 -16.30 -22.43 -7.14
N VAL A 787 -16.14 -21.61 -6.11
CA VAL A 787 -16.71 -20.25 -5.99
C VAL A 787 -15.65 -19.19 -6.26
N CYS A 788 -16.09 -17.95 -6.47
CA CYS A 788 -15.19 -16.79 -6.57
C CYS A 788 -15.19 -15.97 -5.28
N LEU A 789 -14.07 -15.29 -5.02
CA LEU A 789 -13.88 -14.39 -3.90
C LEU A 789 -13.59 -12.98 -4.44
N LYS A 790 -14.48 -12.01 -4.20
CA LYS A 790 -14.23 -10.59 -4.43
C LYS A 790 -13.54 -10.02 -3.19
N TRP A 791 -12.27 -9.68 -3.34
CA TRP A 791 -11.49 -8.99 -2.33
C TRP A 791 -11.45 -7.50 -2.64
N ASN A 792 -12.04 -6.71 -1.74
CA ASN A 792 -11.92 -5.26 -1.77
C ASN A 792 -11.24 -4.81 -0.48
N ALA A 793 -10.17 -4.04 -0.59
CA ALA A 793 -9.57 -3.37 0.54
C ALA A 793 -9.41 -1.89 0.27
N ILE A 794 -9.95 -1.06 1.15
CA ILE A 794 -9.83 0.39 1.08
C ILE A 794 -9.28 0.93 2.40
N GLY A 795 -8.22 1.72 2.28
CA GLY A 795 -7.62 2.44 3.38
C GLY A 795 -7.76 3.93 3.12
N ALA A 796 -8.42 4.63 4.02
CA ALA A 796 -8.69 6.06 3.92
C ALA A 796 -8.23 6.79 5.17
N MET A 797 -7.83 8.05 4.99
CA MET A 797 -7.44 8.96 6.07
C MET A 797 -8.17 10.27 5.89
N SER A 798 -8.69 10.81 6.97
CA SER A 798 -9.30 12.14 7.07
C SER A 798 -8.49 12.93 8.10
N MET A 799 -8.05 14.12 7.71
CA MET A 799 -7.24 15.01 8.53
C MET A 799 -7.81 16.41 8.51
N LYS A 800 -7.99 17.00 9.69
CA LYS A 800 -8.39 18.40 9.88
C LYS A 800 -7.39 19.10 10.79
N ILE A 801 -6.88 20.25 10.36
CA ILE A 801 -5.97 21.09 11.15
C ILE A 801 -6.75 22.32 11.60
N PHE A 802 -6.76 22.54 12.91
CA PHE A 802 -7.32 23.72 13.55
C PHE A 802 -6.20 24.52 14.19
N GLY A 803 -6.28 25.83 14.10
CA GLY A 803 -5.32 26.74 14.72
C GLY A 803 -6.00 27.88 15.45
N SER A 804 -5.43 28.28 16.57
CA SER A 804 -5.75 29.52 17.27
C SER A 804 -4.46 30.20 17.68
N MET A 805 -4.46 31.53 17.64
CA MET A 805 -3.32 32.35 18.04
C MET A 805 -3.82 33.54 18.85
N GLU A 806 -3.12 33.84 19.93
CA GLU A 806 -3.32 35.00 20.80
C GLU A 806 -1.97 35.69 20.98
N VAL A 807 -1.92 37.00 20.71
CA VAL A 807 -0.71 37.82 20.83
C VAL A 807 -1.03 39.07 21.65
N SER A 808 -0.24 39.33 22.70
CA SER A 808 -0.31 40.58 23.45
C SER A 808 1.00 41.34 23.34
N LEU A 809 0.98 42.43 22.56
CA LEU A 809 2.14 43.33 22.47
C LEU A 809 2.41 44.08 23.79
N TRP A 810 1.38 44.25 24.63
CA TRP A 810 1.51 44.93 25.92
C TRP A 810 2.16 44.03 26.99
N ASN A 811 1.71 42.77 27.08
CA ASN A 811 2.31 41.79 27.97
C ASN A 811 3.59 41.17 27.40
N ARG A 812 3.84 41.37 26.10
CA ARG A 812 4.95 40.80 25.34
C ARG A 812 4.96 39.27 25.37
N ASP A 813 3.78 38.68 25.22
CA ASP A 813 3.57 37.24 25.17
C ASP A 813 2.75 36.81 23.94
N SER A 814 2.88 35.54 23.59
CA SER A 814 2.02 34.90 22.60
C SER A 814 1.71 33.45 23.00
N ASN A 815 0.48 33.03 22.73
CA ASN A 815 0.04 31.65 22.86
C ASN A 815 -0.52 31.19 21.50
N THR A 816 -0.02 30.06 21.00
CA THR A 816 -0.48 29.46 19.76
C THR A 816 -0.81 28.00 19.99
N ASP A 817 -1.99 27.59 19.56
CA ASP A 817 -2.47 26.22 19.67
C ASP A 817 -2.83 25.69 18.28
N VAL A 818 -2.13 24.65 17.85
CA VAL A 818 -2.41 23.94 16.59
C VAL A 818 -2.82 22.52 16.91
N THR A 819 -4.08 22.17 16.63
CA THR A 819 -4.63 20.83 16.84
C THR A 819 -4.90 20.16 15.50
N THR A 820 -4.23 19.04 15.26
CA THR A 820 -4.45 18.18 14.10
C THR A 820 -5.25 16.95 14.52
N ASN A 821 -6.48 16.88 14.02
CA ASN A 821 -7.37 15.74 14.21
C ASN A 821 -7.23 14.77 13.05
N VAL A 822 -7.02 13.49 13.35
CA VAL A 822 -6.75 12.44 12.35
C VAL A 822 -7.67 11.25 12.58
N SER A 823 -8.30 10.80 11.50
CA SER A 823 -9.08 9.57 11.43
C SER A 823 -8.53 8.70 10.30
N ILE A 824 -8.22 7.44 10.59
CA ILE A 824 -7.71 6.47 9.63
C ILE A 824 -8.59 5.23 9.68
N SER A 825 -9.01 4.72 8.52
CA SER A 825 -9.72 3.46 8.38
C SER A 825 -8.98 2.52 7.43
N LEU A 826 -9.07 1.22 7.72
CA LEU A 826 -8.68 0.15 6.81
C LEU A 826 -9.78 -0.90 6.80
N ASP A 827 -10.54 -0.91 5.73
CA ASP A 827 -11.68 -1.78 5.50
C ASP A 827 -11.29 -2.88 4.52
N ASN A 828 -11.42 -4.13 4.95
CA ASN A 828 -11.22 -5.31 4.14
C ASN A 828 -12.55 -6.03 4.00
N SER A 829 -12.94 -6.32 2.77
CA SER A 829 -14.19 -6.97 2.41
C SER A 829 -13.90 -8.11 1.42
N PHE A 830 -14.84 -9.03 1.31
CA PHE A 830 -14.77 -10.45 1.69
C PHE A 830 -16.04 -11.07 1.15
N GLU A 831 -16.27 -11.05 -0.16
CA GLU A 831 -17.53 -11.50 -0.74
C GLU A 831 -17.31 -12.76 -1.58
N VAL A 832 -17.92 -13.86 -1.15
CA VAL A 832 -17.93 -15.12 -1.89
C VAL A 832 -19.20 -15.15 -2.73
N PHE A 833 -19.03 -15.42 -4.03
CA PHE A 833 -20.11 -15.35 -5.00
C PHE A 833 -19.98 -16.45 -6.06
N ASN A 834 -21.08 -16.68 -6.77
CA ASN A 834 -21.14 -17.44 -8.01
C ASN A 834 -21.73 -16.56 -9.14
N GLN A 835 -22.00 -17.11 -10.32
CA GLN A 835 -22.54 -16.37 -11.47
C GLN A 835 -23.84 -15.61 -11.16
N ASP A 836 -24.68 -16.14 -10.27
CA ASP A 836 -26.06 -15.68 -10.10
C ASP A 836 -26.27 -14.86 -8.81
N GLU A 837 -25.50 -15.13 -7.75
CA GLU A 837 -25.72 -14.51 -6.44
C GLU A 837 -24.46 -14.38 -5.56
N SER A 838 -24.58 -13.47 -4.59
CA SER A 838 -23.64 -13.35 -3.46
C SER A 838 -24.03 -14.35 -2.36
N LEU A 839 -23.12 -15.26 -2.04
CA LEU A 839 -23.36 -16.39 -1.15
C LEU A 839 -23.03 -16.04 0.31
N ALA A 840 -21.97 -15.27 0.51
CA ALA A 840 -21.44 -14.99 1.83
C ALA A 840 -20.63 -13.70 1.81
N ARG A 841 -20.69 -12.94 2.91
CA ARG A 841 -19.87 -11.74 3.07
C ARG A 841 -19.25 -11.68 4.45
N ALA A 842 -17.95 -11.49 4.50
CA ALA A 842 -17.19 -11.13 5.69
C ALA A 842 -16.47 -9.79 5.43
N SER A 843 -16.34 -8.98 6.46
CA SER A 843 -15.56 -7.75 6.39
C SER A 843 -14.95 -7.44 7.74
N SER A 844 -13.73 -6.90 7.71
CA SER A 844 -12.96 -6.54 8.87
C SER A 844 -12.45 -5.12 8.68
N SER A 845 -12.79 -4.27 9.63
CA SER A 845 -12.52 -2.83 9.63
C SER A 845 -11.64 -2.50 10.83
N LEU A 846 -10.58 -1.73 10.58
CA LEU A 846 -9.73 -1.15 11.61
C LEU A 846 -9.81 0.37 11.49
N GLY A 847 -10.37 1.02 12.50
CA GLY A 847 -10.38 2.47 12.65
C GLY A 847 -9.38 2.92 13.70
N VAL A 848 -8.68 4.02 13.44
CA VAL A 848 -7.82 4.72 14.40
C VAL A 848 -8.19 6.19 14.37
N VAL A 849 -8.56 6.75 15.52
CA VAL A 849 -8.89 8.16 15.68
C VAL A 849 -7.97 8.73 16.74
N GLY A 850 -7.39 9.89 16.48
CA GLY A 850 -6.58 10.58 17.46
C GLY A 850 -6.33 12.03 17.07
N SER A 851 -5.66 12.74 17.97
CA SER A 851 -5.24 14.11 17.74
C SER A 851 -3.80 14.32 18.15
N VAL A 852 -3.14 15.24 17.47
CA VAL A 852 -1.82 15.76 17.83
C VAL A 852 -1.99 17.26 18.01
N ALA A 853 -1.60 17.78 19.16
CA ALA A 853 -1.64 19.20 19.47
C ALA A 853 -0.23 19.72 19.71
N ILE A 854 0.08 20.86 19.09
CA ILE A 854 1.32 21.61 19.31
C ILE A 854 0.90 22.92 19.97
N ASN A 855 1.23 23.06 21.25
CA ASN A 855 1.07 24.33 21.98
C ASN A 855 2.43 25.04 22.00
N THR A 856 2.42 26.32 21.61
CA THR A 856 3.59 27.19 21.63
C THR A 856 3.30 28.41 22.50
N LYS A 857 4.12 28.60 23.52
CA LYS A 857 4.14 29.81 24.36
C LYS A 857 5.44 30.55 24.16
N ALA A 858 5.37 31.84 23.91
CA ALA A 858 6.54 32.71 23.80
C ALA A 858 6.40 33.94 24.71
N GLU A 859 7.49 34.33 25.34
CA GLU A 859 7.63 35.58 26.10
C GLU A 859 8.84 36.33 25.54
N PHE A 860 8.58 37.54 25.02
CA PHE A 860 9.57 38.37 24.34
C PHE A 860 9.86 39.68 25.11
N LEU A 861 9.94 39.57 26.44
CA LEU A 861 10.20 40.70 27.34
C LEU A 861 11.69 41.03 27.49
N GLU A 862 12.55 40.02 27.68
CA GLU A 862 13.99 40.14 27.90
C GLU A 862 14.73 39.08 27.06
N GLU A 863 15.88 39.46 26.48
CA GLU A 863 16.72 38.54 25.70
C GLU A 863 17.62 37.69 26.61
N PRO A 864 17.80 36.38 26.33
CA PRO A 864 17.23 35.63 25.21
C PRO A 864 15.73 35.34 25.40
N TYR A 865 14.95 35.51 24.32
CA TYR A 865 13.51 35.27 24.37
C TYR A 865 13.17 33.84 24.76
N LYS A 866 12.14 33.68 25.61
CA LYS A 866 11.74 32.37 26.11
C LYS A 866 10.68 31.79 25.21
N ASN A 867 10.96 30.61 24.65
CA ASN A 867 10.03 29.87 23.80
C ASN A 867 9.85 28.46 24.34
N CYS A 868 8.60 28.05 24.51
CA CYS A 868 8.22 26.70 24.90
C CYS A 868 7.29 26.10 23.85
N ILE A 869 7.75 25.05 23.18
CA ILE A 869 6.96 24.27 22.22
C ILE A 869 6.71 22.91 22.85
N THR A 870 5.44 22.54 23.00
CA THR A 870 5.03 21.27 23.61
C THR A 870 4.19 20.45 22.64
N PRO A 871 4.78 19.41 22.00
CA PRO A 871 4.02 18.45 21.23
C PRO A 871 3.32 17.48 22.19
N SER A 872 2.03 17.31 21.99
CA SER A 872 1.19 16.37 22.73
C SER A 872 0.33 15.54 21.80
N ARG A 873 0.02 14.32 22.22
CA ARG A 873 -0.91 13.42 21.56
C ARG A 873 -2.12 13.24 22.46
N GLY A 874 -3.31 13.46 21.92
CA GLY A 874 -4.57 13.20 22.61
C GLY A 874 -4.84 11.69 22.78
N ASN A 875 -5.97 11.36 23.39
CA ASN A 875 -6.41 9.96 23.48
C ASN A 875 -6.58 9.38 22.05
N THR A 876 -6.05 8.19 21.83
CA THR A 876 -6.17 7.50 20.54
C THR A 876 -7.14 6.33 20.68
N GLN A 877 -8.26 6.41 19.97
CA GLN A 877 -9.24 5.34 19.89
C GLN A 877 -8.87 4.38 18.77
N ILE A 878 -8.85 3.08 19.07
CA ILE A 878 -8.63 2.00 18.11
C ILE A 878 -9.90 1.17 18.10
N ILE A 879 -10.62 1.24 17.00
CA ILE A 879 -11.90 0.57 16.79
C ILE A 879 -11.68 -0.58 15.83
N ARG A 880 -12.15 -1.76 16.20
CA ARG A 880 -12.16 -2.95 15.35
C ARG A 880 -13.58 -3.40 15.17
N GLU A 881 -13.97 -3.61 13.93
CA GLU A 881 -15.30 -4.10 13.60
C GLU A 881 -15.16 -5.28 12.65
N TYR A 882 -15.80 -6.40 13.03
CA TYR A 882 -15.94 -7.58 12.18
C TYR A 882 -17.42 -7.79 11.88
N LYS A 883 -17.75 -7.78 10.59
CA LYS A 883 -19.11 -7.94 10.07
C LYS A 883 -19.14 -9.19 9.22
N TYR A 884 -20.05 -10.11 9.50
CA TYR A 884 -20.23 -11.31 8.68
C TYR A 884 -21.71 -11.61 8.43
N LYS A 885 -21.99 -12.21 7.27
CA LYS A 885 -23.32 -12.55 6.81
C LYS A 885 -23.29 -13.83 5.97
N ASP A 886 -24.09 -14.80 6.38
CA ASP A 886 -24.24 -16.09 5.69
C ASP A 886 -25.52 -16.08 4.84
N GLY A 887 -25.40 -15.85 3.53
CA GLY A 887 -26.51 -15.84 2.59
C GLY A 887 -27.67 -14.92 3.03
N LYS A 888 -28.85 -15.52 3.24
CA LYS A 888 -30.08 -14.81 3.63
C LYS A 888 -30.22 -14.56 5.13
N LYS A 889 -29.34 -15.10 5.98
CA LYS A 889 -29.41 -14.88 7.43
C LYS A 889 -29.13 -13.40 7.77
N PRO A 890 -29.70 -12.87 8.87
CA PRO A 890 -29.32 -11.55 9.35
C PRO A 890 -27.81 -11.53 9.63
N GLY A 891 -27.15 -10.46 9.17
CA GLY A 891 -25.73 -10.27 9.43
C GLY A 891 -25.48 -9.99 10.92
N MET A 892 -24.29 -10.31 11.39
CA MET A 892 -23.84 -9.97 12.74
C MET A 892 -22.64 -9.03 12.66
N THR A 893 -22.62 -8.06 13.57
CA THR A 893 -21.53 -7.10 13.74
C THR A 893 -20.92 -7.28 15.12
N LEU A 894 -19.61 -7.44 15.17
CA LEU A 894 -18.82 -7.53 16.39
C LEU A 894 -17.86 -6.36 16.44
N THR A 895 -17.99 -5.51 17.45
CA THR A 895 -17.15 -4.32 17.61
C THR A 895 -16.34 -4.42 18.89
N ARG A 896 -15.08 -4.01 18.82
CA ARG A 896 -14.21 -3.83 19.97
C ARG A 896 -13.49 -2.52 19.86
N GLU A 897 -13.57 -1.74 20.93
CA GLU A 897 -12.89 -0.47 21.05
C GLU A 897 -11.81 -0.56 22.13
N MET A 898 -10.71 0.15 21.91
CA MET A 898 -9.63 0.33 22.86
C MET A 898 -9.17 1.78 22.81
N VAL A 899 -8.93 2.37 23.97
CA VAL A 899 -8.41 3.74 24.08
C VAL A 899 -7.00 3.69 24.61
N ALA A 900 -6.05 4.20 23.83
CA ALA A 900 -4.69 4.45 24.30
C ALA A 900 -4.65 5.88 24.88
N PRO A 901 -4.15 6.07 26.11
CA PRO A 901 -4.12 7.38 26.74
C PRO A 901 -3.22 8.33 25.95
N GLY A 902 -3.56 9.62 25.98
CA GLY A 902 -2.74 10.70 25.46
C GLY A 902 -1.45 10.89 26.26
N ASN A 903 -0.41 11.40 25.60
CA ASN A 903 0.90 11.67 26.19
C ASN A 903 1.44 13.02 25.68
N THR A 904 2.11 13.76 26.55
CA THR A 904 2.95 14.91 26.17
C THR A 904 4.40 14.46 26.06
N TYR A 905 5.11 14.89 25.03
CA TYR A 905 6.49 14.47 24.82
C TYR A 905 7.45 15.54 25.35
N ALA A 906 8.33 15.14 26.27
CA ALA A 906 9.34 16.04 26.80
C ALA A 906 10.39 16.37 25.73
N SER A 907 10.79 17.64 25.69
CA SER A 907 11.91 18.10 24.88
C SER A 907 13.26 17.84 25.59
N SER A 908 14.35 18.46 25.13
CA SER A 908 15.65 18.40 25.83
C SER A 908 15.52 18.91 27.27
N ALA A 909 16.46 18.52 28.15
CA ALA A 909 16.44 18.95 29.55
C ALA A 909 16.47 20.49 29.68
N ALA A 910 17.20 21.17 28.78
CA ALA A 910 17.25 22.63 28.71
C ALA A 910 15.87 23.22 28.35
N LYS A 911 15.21 22.72 27.30
CA LYS A 911 13.86 23.19 26.92
C LYS A 911 12.80 22.86 27.95
N THR A 912 12.90 21.70 28.60
CA THR A 912 12.00 21.35 29.70
C THR A 912 12.14 22.33 30.85
N ALA A 913 13.35 22.83 31.13
CA ALA A 913 13.57 23.88 32.14
C ALA A 913 12.96 25.22 31.71
N VAL A 914 13.08 25.62 30.44
CA VAL A 914 12.41 26.83 29.90
C VAL A 914 10.90 26.68 29.97
N CYS A 915 10.35 25.53 29.60
CA CYS A 915 8.91 25.29 29.66
C CYS A 915 8.36 25.35 31.09
N ARG A 916 9.13 24.92 32.11
CA ARG A 916 8.69 25.05 33.52
C ARG A 916 8.40 26.50 33.92
N HIS A 917 9.15 27.47 33.40
CA HIS A 917 8.88 28.90 33.64
C HIS A 917 7.44 29.29 33.31
N PHE A 918 6.86 28.70 32.26
CA PHE A 918 5.47 28.97 31.83
C PHE A 918 4.40 28.23 32.63
N TYR A 919 4.75 27.22 33.42
CA TYR A 919 3.78 26.37 34.15
C TYR A 919 3.93 26.45 35.68
N ASP A 920 5.10 26.85 36.21
CA ASP A 920 5.33 26.94 37.66
C ASP A 920 4.53 28.09 38.33
N GLY A 921 4.02 29.06 37.56
CA GLY A 921 3.15 30.14 38.05
C GLY A 921 1.72 29.72 38.41
N GLU A 922 1.24 28.55 37.98
CA GLU A 922 -0.11 28.06 38.29
C GLU A 922 -0.18 27.32 39.64
N LEU A 923 0.96 26.99 40.27
CA LEU A 923 1.00 26.23 41.53
C LEU A 923 0.95 27.11 42.79
N THR A 924 0.91 28.44 42.66
CA THR A 924 0.95 29.38 43.81
C THR A 924 -0.40 30.01 44.21
N PHE A 925 -1.53 29.53 43.68
CA PHE A 925 -2.87 29.90 44.15
C PHE A 925 -3.75 28.68 44.41
N ASN A 926 -3.35 27.85 45.37
CA ASN A 926 -4.25 26.99 46.15
C ASN A 926 -3.50 26.50 47.40
N HIS A 927 -3.35 27.40 48.37
CA HIS A 927 -3.17 27.04 49.77
C HIS A 927 -4.10 27.85 50.65
#